data_AF-A0A1C4ZT42-F1
#
_entry.id   AF-A0A1C4ZT42-F1
#
_cell.length_a   1.000
_cell.length_b   1.000
_cell.length_c   1.000
_cell.angle_alpha   90.00
_cell.angle_beta   90.00
_cell.angle_gamma   90.00
#
_symmetry.space_group_name_H-M   'P 1'
#
loop_
_entity.id
_entity.type
_entity.pdbx_description
1 polymer ?
#
loop_
_entity_poly.entity_id
_entity_poly.type
_entity_poly.pdbx_seq_one_letter_code
_entity_poly.pdbx_strand_id
1 'polypeptide(L)'
;MTRPSTDLFVGGGDTGRLMAQLDWADTPLGPVGEWPQSLRAAVRMVLSSRYPMLLLWGESYSQLYNDAYSALIGDKHPAALGDDVRVTLAEGWHVLAPLIEEAMATGVASWVPALQLLLERAGYREEAYFSVSHAPARDDDGRTVGVLTVCSEVTQQVVGERRLRLLRDLSVLGDGRTVDVDATGARLIDVIDGHPLDVPFAAIYLRDGTALRRVACTGGDQGHARALPDAVELTDPGPPAYAWGLVDAAEGRATQVIDVADRLPLPAGPWNDPVRTALALPLPSADEDQPLGVLLAGVSPSRGLDEGYRSFHQLLAQQISVALRNAQEYEEERRRIEAMAELDRVKTDFFANVSHEFRTPLTLILGPLTDALTDATAPLAAVQRERVETGWRNATRLLTLVNSLLTFSSLEAGRARSDARVVDLAALTAELAGVFRAAVERAGLTLEVSCPPLPRPVAVDPVNWERIVTNLLSNALKYTFIGRIRVTLDADDEEVRLTVADTGIGIAERDLPKLFERFHRVRGARSRSHEGTGIGLALVHELARLEGGDVRVTSQVGVGSRFTVTLPWSAAHRTAVTGPVVDARGDAARAAVEEAMGWLTEPDDALTEPEPASGPATDELAGARILLADDNADMRAYLTRLLTGQGWRVRAVTDGRQALDEIRRDLPDLVLTDVMMPVLDGFDLVRRLRADPTTRTLPVLVLSARAGGEASVEGLSLGADDYLVKPFAAAELIARIRASIRRARDRTPAAVIGGDPTTVAAAAPPAPVGPVPPTPVVEPVRDASVVVEGPADPDGLGDLLDVGWTYPSAPTSAAAMRRDVRGALGELDVDPDVLEDLLLAASEAMNNAVEHAQRPSRPEVRVRVQVGGGLVRISVRDFGTWRDRRPAMDRGRGALLMNAYGDVRLVSTAEGTTVTIERRLA
;
A
#
# COMPACT_ATOMS: atom_id res chain seq x y z
N MET A 1 -88.60 -53.25 -11.90
CA MET A 1 -87.22 -53.72 -12.13
C MET A 1 -86.29 -52.77 -11.41
N THR A 2 -85.88 -53.18 -10.22
CA THR A 2 -85.11 -52.44 -9.23
C THR A 2 -83.64 -52.35 -9.65
N ARG A 3 -83.10 -51.12 -9.81
CA ARG A 3 -81.65 -50.85 -9.97
C ARG A 3 -80.94 -51.14 -8.64
N PRO A 4 -80.06 -52.17 -8.55
CA PRO A 4 -79.30 -52.44 -7.31
C PRO A 4 -77.88 -51.86 -7.33
N SER A 5 -77.45 -51.13 -8.37
CA SER A 5 -76.01 -50.85 -8.59
C SER A 5 -75.49 -49.47 -8.14
N THR A 6 -76.34 -48.52 -7.72
CA THR A 6 -75.88 -47.14 -7.42
C THR A 6 -75.32 -46.93 -6.01
N ASP A 7 -75.54 -47.85 -5.07
CA ASP A 7 -75.09 -47.69 -3.67
C ASP A 7 -73.58 -47.99 -3.47
N LEU A 8 -72.93 -48.64 -4.45
CA LEU A 8 -71.52 -49.04 -4.33
C LEU A 8 -70.56 -47.84 -4.32
N PHE A 9 -70.87 -46.81 -5.11
CA PHE A 9 -69.98 -45.67 -5.36
C PHE A 9 -70.34 -44.43 -4.51
N VAL A 10 -71.34 -44.53 -3.64
CA VAL A 10 -71.81 -43.44 -2.78
C VAL A 10 -70.71 -43.06 -1.78
N GLY A 11 -70.44 -41.75 -1.66
CA GLY A 11 -69.43 -41.22 -0.74
C GLY A 11 -68.00 -41.18 -1.32
N GLY A 12 -67.79 -41.63 -2.56
CA GLY A 12 -66.49 -41.65 -3.23
C GLY A 12 -66.08 -40.35 -3.95
N GLY A 13 -66.70 -39.22 -3.62
CA GLY A 13 -66.40 -37.91 -4.23
C GLY A 13 -66.66 -37.87 -5.74
N ASP A 14 -65.81 -37.14 -6.47
CA ASP A 14 -65.97 -36.94 -7.92
C ASP A 14 -65.69 -38.22 -8.71
N THR A 15 -64.68 -38.98 -8.31
CA THR A 15 -64.34 -40.25 -8.95
C THR A 15 -65.43 -41.29 -8.73
N GLY A 16 -66.02 -41.35 -7.53
CA GLY A 16 -67.19 -42.20 -7.25
C GLY A 16 -68.40 -41.81 -8.13
N ARG A 17 -68.65 -40.51 -8.33
CA ARG A 17 -69.70 -40.03 -9.26
C ARG A 17 -69.41 -40.46 -10.70
N LEU A 18 -68.17 -40.37 -11.16
CA LEU A 18 -67.76 -40.80 -12.50
C LEU A 18 -67.87 -42.32 -12.67
N MET A 19 -67.44 -43.11 -11.67
CA MET A 19 -67.63 -44.57 -11.65
C MET A 19 -69.11 -44.96 -11.72
N ALA A 20 -70.00 -44.20 -11.08
CA ALA A 20 -71.44 -44.45 -11.15
C ALA A 20 -72.06 -44.10 -12.52
N GLN A 21 -71.41 -43.25 -13.31
CA GLN A 21 -71.85 -42.82 -14.64
C GLN A 21 -71.25 -43.67 -15.78
N LEU A 22 -70.13 -44.34 -15.54
CA LEU A 22 -69.48 -45.22 -16.51
C LEU A 22 -70.34 -46.48 -16.76
N ASP A 23 -70.53 -46.84 -18.03
CA ASP A 23 -71.15 -48.12 -18.39
C ASP A 23 -70.10 -49.24 -18.29
N TRP A 24 -70.06 -49.90 -17.14
CA TRP A 24 -69.08 -50.95 -16.88
C TRP A 24 -69.26 -52.19 -17.76
N ALA A 25 -70.43 -52.38 -18.40
CA ALA A 25 -70.66 -53.48 -19.34
C ALA A 25 -69.74 -53.39 -20.57
N ASP A 26 -69.29 -52.18 -20.92
CA ASP A 26 -68.37 -51.92 -22.04
C ASP A 26 -66.88 -52.07 -21.64
N THR A 27 -66.60 -52.40 -20.38
CA THR A 27 -65.23 -52.59 -19.87
C THR A 27 -64.93 -54.08 -19.60
N PRO A 28 -63.66 -54.49 -19.51
CA PRO A 28 -63.29 -55.88 -19.18
C PRO A 28 -63.82 -56.41 -17.85
N LEU A 29 -64.29 -55.54 -16.94
CA LEU A 29 -64.88 -55.93 -15.65
C LEU A 29 -66.36 -56.34 -15.75
N GLY A 30 -67.03 -56.03 -16.86
CA GLY A 30 -68.44 -56.31 -17.07
C GLY A 30 -69.37 -55.55 -16.13
N PRO A 31 -70.69 -55.83 -16.18
CA PRO A 31 -71.69 -55.08 -15.43
C PRO A 31 -71.51 -55.21 -13.91
N VAL A 32 -71.63 -54.09 -13.18
CA VAL A 32 -71.44 -54.01 -11.71
C VAL A 32 -72.22 -55.06 -10.91
N GLY A 33 -73.40 -55.48 -11.41
CA GLY A 33 -74.25 -56.52 -10.82
C GLY A 33 -73.60 -57.91 -10.77
N GLU A 34 -72.62 -58.18 -11.61
CA GLU A 34 -71.88 -59.44 -11.70
C GLU A 34 -70.51 -59.40 -10.99
N TRP A 35 -70.10 -58.23 -10.48
CA TRP A 35 -68.83 -58.10 -9.76
C TRP A 35 -68.77 -58.97 -8.49
N PRO A 36 -67.64 -59.66 -8.22
CA PRO A 36 -67.40 -60.38 -6.97
C PRO A 36 -67.55 -59.52 -5.72
N GLN A 37 -67.84 -60.14 -4.58
CA GLN A 37 -68.02 -59.40 -3.32
C GLN A 37 -66.71 -58.72 -2.88
N SER A 38 -65.59 -59.40 -3.06
CA SER A 38 -64.22 -58.90 -2.85
C SER A 38 -63.94 -57.62 -3.64
N LEU A 39 -64.24 -57.58 -4.95
CA LEU A 39 -64.07 -56.39 -5.78
C LEU A 39 -64.91 -55.22 -5.25
N ARG A 40 -66.20 -55.45 -4.95
CA ARG A 40 -67.08 -54.42 -4.37
C ARG A 40 -66.56 -53.88 -3.04
N ALA A 41 -66.04 -54.76 -2.17
CA ALA A 41 -65.44 -54.35 -0.90
C ALA A 41 -64.16 -53.52 -1.10
N ALA A 42 -63.29 -53.93 -2.04
CA ALA A 42 -62.07 -53.21 -2.36
C ALA A 42 -62.36 -51.82 -2.95
N VAL A 43 -63.35 -51.69 -3.83
CA VAL A 43 -63.79 -50.40 -4.38
C VAL A 43 -64.30 -49.46 -3.28
N ARG A 44 -65.09 -49.95 -2.32
CA ARG A 44 -65.53 -49.14 -1.17
C ARG A 44 -64.35 -48.64 -0.34
N MET A 45 -63.36 -49.49 -0.11
CA MET A 45 -62.14 -49.11 0.61
C MET A 45 -61.35 -48.04 -0.14
N VAL A 46 -61.15 -48.20 -1.46
CA VAL A 46 -60.47 -47.20 -2.30
C VAL A 46 -61.19 -45.87 -2.23
N LEU A 47 -62.50 -45.85 -2.50
CA LEU A 47 -63.30 -44.61 -2.55
C LEU A 47 -63.45 -43.91 -1.20
N SER A 48 -63.42 -44.64 -0.08
CA SER A 48 -63.52 -44.04 1.27
C SER A 48 -62.18 -43.55 1.82
N SER A 49 -61.05 -43.94 1.22
CA SER A 49 -59.72 -43.53 1.65
C SER A 49 -59.40 -42.09 1.25
N ARG A 50 -58.67 -41.38 2.12
CA ARG A 50 -58.06 -40.08 1.82
C ARG A 50 -56.64 -40.18 1.28
N TYR A 51 -56.01 -41.35 1.38
CA TYR A 51 -54.72 -41.61 0.74
C TYR A 51 -54.94 -41.89 -0.75
N PRO A 52 -54.02 -41.45 -1.64
CA PRO A 52 -54.07 -41.83 -3.05
C PRO A 52 -54.03 -43.34 -3.21
N MET A 53 -55.09 -43.91 -3.77
CA MET A 53 -55.24 -45.34 -3.95
C MET A 53 -55.70 -45.68 -5.36
N LEU A 54 -55.08 -46.71 -5.92
CA LEU A 54 -55.42 -47.32 -7.20
C LEU A 54 -55.60 -48.82 -6.99
N LEU A 55 -56.70 -49.37 -7.46
CA LEU A 55 -56.94 -50.80 -7.57
C LEU A 55 -56.83 -51.19 -9.04
N LEU A 56 -55.93 -52.13 -9.33
CA LEU A 56 -55.83 -52.82 -10.60
C LEU A 56 -56.53 -54.17 -10.47
N TRP A 57 -57.45 -54.48 -11.37
CA TRP A 57 -58.23 -55.72 -11.31
C TRP A 57 -58.32 -56.45 -12.65
N GLY A 58 -58.17 -57.78 -12.60
CA GLY A 58 -58.26 -58.67 -13.75
C GLY A 58 -57.01 -58.70 -14.63
N GLU A 59 -57.05 -59.53 -15.69
CA GLU A 59 -55.93 -59.72 -16.64
C GLU A 59 -55.62 -58.46 -17.47
N SER A 60 -56.57 -57.54 -17.57
CA SER A 60 -56.41 -56.25 -18.25
C SER A 60 -55.97 -55.12 -17.31
N TYR A 61 -55.68 -55.41 -16.03
CA TYR A 61 -55.31 -54.41 -15.03
C TYR A 61 -56.22 -53.17 -15.04
N SER A 62 -57.54 -53.39 -15.10
CA SER A 62 -58.52 -52.30 -15.15
C SER A 62 -58.42 -51.43 -13.91
N GLN A 63 -58.36 -50.11 -14.11
CA GLN A 63 -58.06 -49.15 -13.07
C GLN A 63 -59.31 -48.64 -12.34
N LEU A 64 -59.34 -48.80 -11.01
CA LEU A 64 -60.34 -48.16 -10.14
C LEU A 64 -59.61 -47.39 -9.03
N TYR A 65 -59.76 -46.06 -8.99
CA TYR A 65 -59.01 -45.21 -8.07
C TYR A 65 -59.89 -44.17 -7.39
N ASN A 66 -59.34 -43.40 -6.44
CA ASN A 66 -60.05 -42.35 -5.72
C ASN A 66 -59.62 -40.93 -6.13
N ASP A 67 -60.32 -39.91 -5.60
CA ASP A 67 -60.03 -38.50 -5.90
C ASP A 67 -58.59 -38.12 -5.59
N ALA A 68 -58.01 -38.63 -4.50
CA ALA A 68 -56.63 -38.36 -4.12
C ALA A 68 -55.63 -38.89 -5.16
N TYR A 69 -55.89 -40.04 -5.78
CA TYR A 69 -55.08 -40.56 -6.88
C TYR A 69 -55.32 -39.83 -8.19
N SER A 70 -56.56 -39.39 -8.46
CA SER A 70 -56.87 -38.61 -9.67
C SER A 70 -56.01 -37.34 -9.80
N ALA A 71 -55.73 -36.69 -8.67
CA ALA A 71 -54.87 -35.52 -8.61
C ALA A 71 -53.39 -35.82 -8.96
N LEU A 72 -52.92 -37.07 -8.78
CA LEU A 72 -51.55 -37.47 -9.10
C LEU A 72 -51.35 -37.75 -10.59
N ILE A 73 -52.36 -38.32 -11.25
CA ILE A 73 -52.31 -38.69 -12.67
C ILE A 73 -52.76 -37.57 -13.62
N GLY A 74 -53.29 -36.47 -13.07
CA GLY A 74 -53.58 -35.23 -13.81
C GLY A 74 -54.50 -35.45 -15.00
N ASP A 75 -54.05 -35.02 -16.19
CA ASP A 75 -54.83 -34.99 -17.44
C ASP A 75 -55.30 -36.38 -17.92
N LYS A 76 -54.78 -37.46 -17.34
CA LYS A 76 -55.23 -38.84 -17.60
C LYS A 76 -56.57 -39.15 -16.95
N HIS A 77 -56.94 -38.39 -15.93
CA HIS A 77 -58.29 -38.42 -15.36
C HIS A 77 -59.25 -37.57 -16.21
N PRO A 78 -60.46 -38.07 -16.55
CA PRO A 78 -61.08 -39.30 -16.09
C PRO A 78 -60.89 -40.51 -17.01
N ALA A 79 -60.26 -40.35 -18.18
CA ALA A 79 -60.17 -41.40 -19.21
C ALA A 79 -59.53 -42.71 -18.73
N ALA A 80 -58.63 -42.66 -17.74
CA ALA A 80 -58.00 -43.85 -17.20
C ALA A 80 -58.95 -44.78 -16.41
N LEU A 81 -60.15 -44.33 -16.04
CA LEU A 81 -61.06 -45.11 -15.19
C LEU A 81 -61.64 -46.31 -15.96
N GLY A 82 -61.39 -47.52 -15.47
CA GLY A 82 -61.80 -48.78 -16.10
C GLY A 82 -60.90 -49.26 -17.24
N ASP A 83 -59.95 -48.44 -17.68
CA ASP A 83 -59.02 -48.75 -18.78
C ASP A 83 -57.75 -49.47 -18.28
N ASP A 84 -56.97 -50.02 -19.19
CA ASP A 84 -55.73 -50.77 -18.91
C ASP A 84 -54.59 -49.84 -18.50
N VAL A 85 -54.05 -50.06 -17.29
CA VAL A 85 -52.94 -49.25 -16.74
C VAL A 85 -51.68 -49.30 -17.60
N ARG A 86 -51.47 -50.37 -18.38
CA ARG A 86 -50.33 -50.53 -19.28
C ARG A 86 -50.39 -49.55 -20.45
N VAL A 87 -51.60 -49.11 -20.79
CA VAL A 87 -51.85 -48.11 -21.82
C VAL A 87 -51.80 -46.71 -21.20
N THR A 88 -52.51 -46.50 -20.10
CA THR A 88 -52.63 -45.16 -19.50
C THR A 88 -51.34 -44.69 -18.81
N LEU A 89 -50.48 -45.60 -18.34
CA LEU A 89 -49.17 -45.33 -17.74
C LEU A 89 -48.04 -46.03 -18.51
N ALA A 90 -48.17 -46.11 -19.84
CA ALA A 90 -47.19 -46.75 -20.70
C ALA A 90 -45.75 -46.23 -20.49
N GLU A 91 -45.57 -44.93 -20.23
CA GLU A 91 -44.26 -44.32 -20.03
C GLU A 91 -43.54 -44.78 -18.75
N GLY A 92 -44.31 -45.10 -17.70
CA GLY A 92 -43.81 -45.57 -16.40
C GLY A 92 -43.88 -47.08 -16.23
N TRP A 93 -44.56 -47.80 -17.13
CA TRP A 93 -44.87 -49.22 -16.97
C TRP A 93 -43.62 -50.09 -16.81
N HIS A 94 -42.55 -49.82 -17.54
CA HIS A 94 -41.30 -50.58 -17.44
C HIS A 94 -40.69 -50.59 -16.01
N VAL A 95 -40.95 -49.54 -15.22
CA VAL A 95 -40.52 -49.45 -13.81
C VAL A 95 -41.53 -50.14 -12.88
N LEU A 96 -42.83 -50.01 -13.17
CA LEU A 96 -43.91 -50.51 -12.32
C LEU A 96 -44.20 -52.00 -12.52
N ALA A 97 -44.05 -52.52 -13.74
CA ALA A 97 -44.41 -53.88 -14.12
C ALA A 97 -43.75 -54.93 -13.24
N PRO A 98 -42.42 -54.90 -12.96
CA PRO A 98 -41.80 -55.93 -12.13
C PRO A 98 -42.41 -55.97 -10.71
N LEU A 99 -42.74 -54.81 -10.14
CA LEU A 99 -43.30 -54.71 -8.79
C LEU A 99 -44.75 -55.21 -8.72
N ILE A 100 -45.53 -54.91 -9.76
CA ILE A 100 -46.94 -55.31 -9.86
C ILE A 100 -47.05 -56.81 -10.19
N GLU A 101 -46.27 -57.28 -11.17
CA GLU A 101 -46.24 -58.68 -11.60
C GLU A 101 -45.73 -59.60 -10.50
N GLU A 102 -44.71 -59.19 -9.72
CA GLU A 102 -44.23 -59.95 -8.57
C GLU A 102 -45.32 -60.05 -7.48
N ALA A 103 -46.02 -58.96 -7.17
CA ALA A 103 -47.12 -58.97 -6.20
C ALA A 103 -48.28 -59.88 -6.66
N MET A 104 -48.59 -59.86 -7.97
CA MET A 104 -49.59 -60.73 -8.58
C MET A 104 -49.18 -62.20 -8.52
N ALA A 105 -47.93 -62.53 -8.85
CA ALA A 105 -47.44 -63.91 -8.95
C ALA A 105 -47.19 -64.56 -7.57
N THR A 106 -46.64 -63.80 -6.61
CA THR A 106 -46.22 -64.33 -5.31
C THR A 106 -47.27 -64.14 -4.21
N GLY A 107 -48.16 -63.16 -4.37
CA GLY A 107 -49.06 -62.73 -3.30
C GLY A 107 -48.34 -62.07 -2.12
N VAL A 108 -47.13 -61.55 -2.31
CA VAL A 108 -46.36 -60.78 -1.32
C VAL A 108 -46.43 -59.29 -1.70
N ALA A 109 -46.68 -58.42 -0.72
CA ALA A 109 -46.74 -56.99 -0.95
C ALA A 109 -45.32 -56.38 -1.11
N SER A 110 -45.18 -55.38 -1.99
CA SER A 110 -43.95 -54.59 -2.12
C SER A 110 -44.13 -53.19 -1.51
N TRP A 111 -43.03 -52.60 -1.08
CA TRP A 111 -42.94 -51.20 -0.67
C TRP A 111 -41.61 -50.62 -1.17
N VAL A 112 -41.69 -49.56 -1.96
CA VAL A 112 -40.52 -48.88 -2.53
C VAL A 112 -40.61 -47.39 -2.17
N PRO A 113 -39.71 -46.87 -1.33
CA PRO A 113 -39.65 -45.45 -1.02
C PRO A 113 -39.04 -44.70 -2.20
N ALA A 114 -39.56 -43.49 -2.49
CA ALA A 114 -39.00 -42.59 -3.50
C ALA A 114 -38.68 -43.26 -4.85
N LEU A 115 -39.59 -44.10 -5.35
CA LEU A 115 -39.52 -44.67 -6.69
C LEU A 115 -39.57 -43.53 -7.73
N GLN A 116 -38.52 -43.40 -8.53
CA GLN A 116 -38.46 -42.41 -9.60
C GLN A 116 -39.30 -42.87 -10.79
N LEU A 117 -40.21 -42.01 -11.25
CA LEU A 117 -40.99 -42.20 -12.46
C LEU A 117 -40.85 -40.94 -13.33
N LEU A 118 -40.59 -41.16 -14.62
CA LEU A 118 -40.66 -40.10 -15.62
C LEU A 118 -42.07 -40.09 -16.21
N LEU A 119 -42.84 -39.06 -15.90
CA LEU A 119 -44.25 -38.96 -16.27
C LEU A 119 -44.46 -37.84 -17.28
N GLU A 120 -45.28 -38.07 -18.30
CA GLU A 120 -45.73 -37.01 -19.18
C GLU A 120 -46.96 -36.34 -18.55
N ARG A 121 -46.74 -35.18 -17.92
CA ARG A 121 -47.80 -34.35 -17.34
C ARG A 121 -47.43 -32.87 -17.45
N ALA A 122 -48.42 -31.99 -17.58
CA ALA A 122 -48.21 -30.55 -17.79
C ALA A 122 -47.38 -30.17 -19.05
N GLY A 123 -47.41 -31.01 -20.09
CA GLY A 123 -46.80 -30.72 -21.39
C GLY A 123 -45.30 -30.97 -21.51
N TYR A 124 -44.67 -31.61 -20.52
CA TYR A 124 -43.27 -32.05 -20.55
C TYR A 124 -43.09 -33.37 -19.79
N ARG A 125 -41.92 -34.00 -19.96
CA ARG A 125 -41.56 -35.23 -19.25
C ARG A 125 -40.97 -34.88 -17.88
N GLU A 126 -41.77 -35.02 -16.83
CA GLU A 126 -41.41 -34.62 -15.48
C GLU A 126 -40.73 -35.74 -14.69
N GLU A 127 -39.67 -35.38 -13.96
CA GLU A 127 -39.11 -36.22 -12.89
C GLU A 127 -40.02 -36.15 -11.66
N ALA A 128 -40.61 -37.29 -11.31
CA ALA A 128 -41.46 -37.44 -10.13
C ALA A 128 -41.00 -38.62 -9.27
N TYR A 129 -41.16 -38.50 -7.95
CA TYR A 129 -40.79 -39.53 -6.99
C TYR A 129 -41.99 -39.93 -6.14
N PHE A 130 -42.23 -41.23 -6.02
CA PHE A 130 -43.37 -41.76 -5.28
C PHE A 130 -42.93 -42.79 -4.26
N SER A 131 -43.44 -42.71 -3.04
CA SER A 131 -43.40 -43.84 -2.12
C SER A 131 -44.61 -44.71 -2.39
N VAL A 132 -44.37 -45.91 -2.95
CA VAL A 132 -45.42 -46.78 -3.49
C VAL A 132 -45.43 -48.13 -2.77
N SER A 133 -46.61 -48.63 -2.45
CA SER A 133 -46.82 -50.00 -2.00
C SER A 133 -47.83 -50.70 -2.91
N HIS A 134 -47.48 -51.92 -3.34
CA HIS A 134 -48.34 -52.78 -4.16
C HIS A 134 -48.73 -54.00 -3.32
N ALA A 135 -49.98 -54.07 -2.89
CA ALA A 135 -50.53 -55.17 -2.10
C ALA A 135 -51.44 -56.06 -2.98
N PRO A 136 -51.34 -57.39 -2.90
CA PRO A 136 -52.18 -58.28 -3.71
C PRO A 136 -53.65 -58.17 -3.30
N ALA A 137 -54.53 -58.02 -4.29
CA ALA A 137 -55.97 -58.07 -4.13
C ALA A 137 -56.50 -59.46 -4.53
N ARG A 138 -57.30 -60.06 -3.66
CA ARG A 138 -57.78 -61.44 -3.81
C ARG A 138 -59.27 -61.48 -4.13
N ASP A 139 -59.68 -62.43 -4.94
CA ASP A 139 -61.09 -62.72 -5.23
C ASP A 139 -61.77 -63.48 -4.08
N ASP A 140 -63.04 -63.85 -4.27
CA ASP A 140 -63.84 -64.58 -3.30
C ASP A 140 -63.31 -66.02 -3.05
N ASP A 141 -62.51 -66.56 -3.98
CA ASP A 141 -61.83 -67.87 -3.88
C ASP A 141 -60.43 -67.75 -3.23
N GLY A 142 -59.98 -66.54 -2.89
CA GLY A 142 -58.67 -66.26 -2.29
C GLY A 142 -57.50 -66.25 -3.29
N ARG A 143 -57.76 -66.28 -4.60
CA ARG A 143 -56.75 -66.16 -5.66
C ARG A 143 -56.37 -64.69 -5.85
N THR A 144 -55.10 -64.39 -6.08
CA THR A 144 -54.66 -63.04 -6.42
C THR A 144 -55.09 -62.71 -7.85
N VAL A 145 -55.98 -61.73 -7.99
CA VAL A 145 -56.56 -61.30 -9.29
C VAL A 145 -56.35 -59.82 -9.56
N GLY A 146 -55.69 -59.11 -8.65
CA GLY A 146 -55.42 -57.70 -8.77
C GLY A 146 -54.37 -57.21 -7.78
N VAL A 147 -54.11 -55.91 -7.81
CA VAL A 147 -53.18 -55.22 -6.91
C VAL A 147 -53.84 -53.94 -6.41
N LEU A 148 -53.85 -53.76 -5.09
CA LEU A 148 -54.13 -52.49 -4.46
C LEU A 148 -52.82 -51.72 -4.29
N THR A 149 -52.72 -50.59 -4.97
CA THR A 149 -51.61 -49.65 -4.91
C THR A 149 -51.97 -48.48 -4.01
N VAL A 150 -51.10 -48.20 -3.03
CA VAL A 150 -51.14 -46.97 -2.24
C VAL A 150 -49.88 -46.19 -2.56
N CYS A 151 -50.02 -44.92 -2.94
CA CYS A 151 -48.87 -44.08 -3.27
C CYS A 151 -48.98 -42.69 -2.67
N SER A 152 -47.82 -42.07 -2.49
CA SER A 152 -47.69 -40.66 -2.10
C SER A 152 -46.55 -40.05 -2.89
N GLU A 153 -46.76 -38.85 -3.42
CA GLU A 153 -45.71 -38.12 -4.12
C GLU A 153 -44.76 -37.44 -3.11
N VAL A 154 -43.47 -37.73 -3.25
CA VAL A 154 -42.37 -37.21 -2.41
C VAL A 154 -41.35 -36.42 -3.24
N THR A 155 -41.71 -36.02 -4.46
CA THR A 155 -40.85 -35.30 -5.42
C THR A 155 -40.17 -34.09 -4.80
N GLN A 156 -40.93 -33.21 -4.14
CA GLN A 156 -40.39 -31.98 -3.54
C GLN A 156 -39.39 -32.26 -2.42
N GLN A 157 -39.60 -33.34 -1.65
CA GLN A 157 -38.67 -33.75 -0.61
C GLN A 157 -37.34 -34.23 -1.22
N VAL A 158 -37.40 -35.15 -2.19
CA VAL A 158 -36.19 -35.73 -2.81
C VAL A 158 -35.39 -34.66 -3.56
N VAL A 159 -36.06 -33.81 -4.33
CA VAL A 159 -35.41 -32.71 -5.07
C VAL A 159 -34.85 -31.68 -4.10
N GLY A 160 -35.57 -31.33 -3.03
CA GLY A 160 -35.08 -30.43 -1.99
C GLY A 160 -33.81 -30.94 -1.30
N GLU A 161 -33.79 -32.22 -0.92
CA GLU A 161 -32.61 -32.86 -0.32
C GLU A 161 -31.40 -32.89 -1.27
N ARG A 162 -31.63 -33.15 -2.58
CA ARG A 162 -30.57 -33.15 -3.61
C ARG A 162 -29.97 -31.75 -3.81
N ARG A 163 -30.82 -30.73 -3.94
CA ARG A 163 -30.42 -29.32 -4.07
C ARG A 163 -29.68 -28.79 -2.84
N LEU A 164 -30.15 -29.13 -1.64
CA LEU A 164 -29.46 -28.79 -0.39
C LEU A 164 -28.08 -29.45 -0.30
N ARG A 165 -27.94 -30.69 -0.79
CA ARG A 165 -26.64 -31.37 -0.86
C ARG A 165 -25.66 -30.63 -1.77
N LEU A 166 -26.08 -30.24 -2.98
CA LEU A 166 -25.25 -29.42 -3.88
C LEU A 166 -24.82 -28.10 -3.23
N LEU A 167 -25.75 -27.35 -2.62
CA LEU A 167 -25.40 -26.10 -1.92
C LEU A 167 -24.39 -26.33 -0.79
N ARG A 168 -24.53 -27.43 -0.05
CA ARG A 168 -23.59 -27.81 1.02
C ARG A 168 -22.21 -28.18 0.44
N ASP A 169 -22.16 -28.96 -0.62
CA ASP A 169 -20.90 -29.38 -1.25
C ASP A 169 -20.11 -28.16 -1.76
N LEU A 170 -20.79 -27.14 -2.29
CA LEU A 170 -20.17 -25.88 -2.69
C LEU A 170 -19.66 -25.05 -1.50
N SER A 171 -20.40 -25.00 -0.39
CA SER A 171 -19.99 -24.26 0.80
C SER A 171 -18.68 -24.77 1.41
N VAL A 172 -18.43 -26.09 1.35
CA VAL A 172 -17.21 -26.72 1.89
C VAL A 172 -15.96 -26.27 1.14
N LEU A 173 -16.08 -25.91 -0.14
CA LEU A 173 -14.95 -25.38 -0.91
C LEU A 173 -14.53 -23.97 -0.46
N GLY A 174 -15.44 -23.20 0.15
CA GLY A 174 -15.18 -21.85 0.65
C GLY A 174 -14.31 -21.78 1.92
N ASP A 175 -14.17 -22.89 2.65
CA ASP A 175 -13.33 -23.01 3.86
C ASP A 175 -11.87 -23.40 3.54
N GLY A 176 -11.58 -23.71 2.28
CA GLY A 176 -10.27 -24.17 1.84
C GLY A 176 -9.30 -23.04 1.50
N ARG A 177 -8.04 -23.17 1.95
CA ARG A 177 -6.88 -22.40 1.46
C ARG A 177 -6.64 -22.69 -0.01
N THR A 178 -7.38 -22.01 -0.87
CA THR A 178 -7.27 -22.15 -2.32
C THR A 178 -6.36 -21.06 -2.86
N VAL A 179 -5.50 -21.42 -3.81
CA VAL A 179 -4.29 -20.64 -4.16
C VAL A 179 -4.57 -19.57 -5.22
N ASP A 180 -5.70 -19.68 -5.92
CA ASP A 180 -6.03 -18.93 -7.14
C ASP A 180 -7.56 -18.96 -7.41
N VAL A 181 -8.07 -17.84 -7.92
CA VAL A 181 -9.48 -17.60 -8.26
C VAL A 181 -9.94 -18.51 -9.40
N ASP A 182 -9.11 -18.70 -10.43
CA ASP A 182 -9.48 -19.52 -11.59
C ASP A 182 -9.60 -21.00 -11.19
N ALA A 183 -8.65 -21.48 -10.38
CA ALA A 183 -8.71 -22.82 -9.80
C ALA A 183 -9.95 -23.02 -8.91
N THR A 184 -10.41 -21.98 -8.21
CA THR A 184 -11.67 -22.03 -7.43
C THR A 184 -12.89 -22.12 -8.33
N GLY A 185 -12.95 -21.31 -9.39
CA GLY A 185 -14.00 -21.41 -10.41
C GLY A 185 -14.11 -22.81 -11.00
N ALA A 186 -12.98 -23.44 -11.35
CA ALA A 186 -12.95 -24.80 -11.87
C ALA A 186 -13.53 -25.83 -10.88
N ARG A 187 -13.12 -25.80 -9.61
CA ARG A 187 -13.64 -26.73 -8.59
C ARG A 187 -15.14 -26.54 -8.33
N LEU A 188 -15.63 -25.31 -8.35
CA LEU A 188 -17.07 -25.02 -8.18
C LEU A 188 -17.87 -25.65 -9.33
N ILE A 189 -17.37 -25.55 -10.56
CA ILE A 189 -17.97 -26.20 -11.73
C ILE A 189 -17.89 -27.73 -11.63
N ASP A 190 -16.78 -28.31 -11.17
CA ASP A 190 -16.65 -29.76 -10.96
C ASP A 190 -17.68 -30.29 -9.95
N VAL A 191 -17.96 -29.52 -8.89
CA VAL A 191 -19.02 -29.88 -7.94
C VAL A 191 -20.39 -29.82 -8.61
N ILE A 192 -20.68 -28.78 -9.39
CA ILE A 192 -21.95 -28.67 -10.12
C ILE A 192 -22.14 -29.83 -11.11
N ASP A 193 -21.07 -30.25 -11.78
CA ASP A 193 -21.07 -31.39 -12.72
C ASP A 193 -21.54 -32.71 -12.06
N GLY A 194 -21.28 -32.87 -10.76
CA GLY A 194 -21.77 -34.01 -9.97
C GLY A 194 -23.28 -34.03 -9.74
N HIS A 195 -24.02 -32.97 -10.09
CA HIS A 195 -25.46 -32.83 -9.85
C HIS A 195 -26.27 -32.48 -11.12
N PRO A 196 -26.16 -33.27 -12.20
CA PRO A 196 -26.68 -32.93 -13.53
C PRO A 196 -28.22 -32.96 -13.64
N LEU A 197 -28.92 -33.52 -12.65
CA LEU A 197 -30.39 -33.54 -12.59
C LEU A 197 -30.97 -32.18 -12.19
N ASP A 198 -30.22 -31.38 -11.42
CA ASP A 198 -30.63 -30.06 -10.94
C ASP A 198 -29.98 -28.92 -11.72
N VAL A 199 -28.74 -29.10 -12.18
CA VAL A 199 -28.01 -28.13 -12.99
C VAL A 199 -27.32 -28.89 -14.14
N PRO A 200 -28.01 -29.12 -15.27
CA PRO A 200 -27.49 -29.94 -16.37
C PRO A 200 -26.24 -29.38 -17.06
N PHE A 201 -26.03 -28.06 -17.00
CA PHE A 201 -24.81 -27.39 -17.43
C PHE A 201 -24.64 -26.09 -16.65
N ALA A 202 -23.40 -25.60 -16.54
CA ALA A 202 -23.13 -24.31 -15.94
C ALA A 202 -21.85 -23.68 -16.51
N ALA A 203 -21.74 -22.35 -16.44
CA ALA A 203 -20.52 -21.61 -16.72
C ALA A 203 -20.38 -20.41 -15.79
N ILE A 204 -19.17 -20.21 -15.29
CA ILE A 204 -18.80 -19.06 -14.46
C ILE A 204 -18.01 -18.08 -15.33
N TYR A 205 -18.48 -16.84 -15.39
CA TYR A 205 -17.78 -15.71 -15.98
C TYR A 205 -17.38 -14.75 -14.88
N LEU A 206 -16.14 -14.28 -14.86
CA LEU A 206 -15.68 -13.24 -13.95
C LEU A 206 -15.43 -11.95 -14.72
N ARG A 207 -15.70 -10.82 -14.07
CA ARG A 207 -15.42 -9.51 -14.63
C ARG A 207 -13.90 -9.24 -14.58
N ASP A 208 -13.37 -8.80 -15.71
CA ASP A 208 -11.98 -8.39 -15.90
C ASP A 208 -11.99 -7.04 -16.62
N GLY A 209 -11.94 -5.95 -15.83
CA GLY A 209 -12.14 -4.59 -16.33
C GLY A 209 -13.51 -4.41 -17.00
N THR A 210 -13.50 -4.11 -18.30
CA THR A 210 -14.70 -3.91 -19.13
C THR A 210 -15.20 -5.19 -19.80
N ALA A 211 -14.60 -6.35 -19.51
CA ALA A 211 -14.97 -7.62 -20.10
C ALA A 211 -15.43 -8.64 -19.05
N LEU A 212 -16.17 -9.65 -19.50
CA LEU A 212 -16.40 -10.89 -18.79
C LEU A 212 -15.54 -11.98 -19.42
N ARG A 213 -14.77 -12.70 -18.61
CA ARG A 213 -13.98 -13.86 -19.03
C ARG A 213 -14.58 -15.12 -18.43
N ARG A 214 -14.80 -16.14 -19.26
CA ARG A 214 -15.22 -17.46 -18.79
C ARG A 214 -14.06 -18.13 -18.07
N VAL A 215 -14.28 -18.49 -16.81
CA VAL A 215 -13.28 -19.16 -15.97
C VAL A 215 -13.41 -20.67 -16.05
N ALA A 216 -14.65 -21.18 -16.02
CA ALA A 216 -14.93 -22.60 -16.07
C ALA A 216 -16.34 -22.87 -16.59
N CYS A 217 -16.58 -24.06 -17.13
CA CYS A 217 -17.90 -24.53 -17.54
C CYS A 217 -18.02 -26.06 -17.50
N THR A 218 -19.24 -26.57 -17.29
CA THR A 218 -19.61 -27.99 -17.41
C THR A 218 -20.88 -28.17 -18.25
N GLY A 219 -21.17 -29.40 -18.71
CA GLY A 219 -22.39 -29.78 -19.43
C GLY A 219 -22.27 -30.93 -20.43
N GLY A 220 -21.08 -31.46 -20.70
CA GLY A 220 -20.82 -32.58 -21.63
C GLY A 220 -19.73 -32.32 -22.67
N ASP A 221 -19.03 -33.38 -23.10
CA ASP A 221 -17.87 -33.46 -24.02
C ASP A 221 -17.61 -32.21 -24.88
N GLN A 222 -16.52 -31.47 -24.66
CA GLN A 222 -15.89 -30.35 -25.42
C GLN A 222 -16.76 -29.30 -26.19
N GLY A 223 -17.96 -29.61 -26.67
CA GLY A 223 -18.85 -28.77 -27.46
C GLY A 223 -19.62 -27.73 -26.64
N HIS A 224 -19.88 -27.95 -25.35
CA HIS A 224 -20.40 -26.90 -24.46
C HIS A 224 -19.41 -25.74 -24.32
N ALA A 225 -18.12 -26.06 -24.15
CA ALA A 225 -17.05 -25.07 -24.12
C ALA A 225 -16.88 -24.33 -25.46
N ARG A 226 -17.24 -24.94 -26.59
CA ARG A 226 -17.19 -24.29 -27.91
C ARG A 226 -18.39 -23.39 -28.21
N ALA A 227 -19.56 -23.69 -27.66
CA ALA A 227 -20.80 -22.93 -27.90
C ALA A 227 -20.90 -21.67 -27.03
N LEU A 228 -20.33 -21.73 -25.82
CA LEU A 228 -20.27 -20.61 -24.89
C LEU A 228 -19.05 -19.73 -25.19
N PRO A 229 -19.17 -18.39 -25.19
CA PRO A 229 -18.05 -17.49 -25.47
C PRO A 229 -16.96 -17.59 -24.38
N ASP A 230 -15.69 -17.48 -24.78
CA ASP A 230 -14.55 -17.43 -23.84
C ASP A 230 -14.44 -16.07 -23.14
N ALA A 231 -14.75 -14.99 -23.86
CA ALA A 231 -14.75 -13.64 -23.34
C ALA A 231 -15.83 -12.80 -24.03
N VAL A 232 -16.33 -11.79 -23.31
CA VAL A 232 -17.40 -10.88 -23.75
C VAL A 232 -17.06 -9.47 -23.29
N GLU A 233 -16.94 -8.53 -24.23
CA GLU A 233 -16.84 -7.10 -23.89
C GLU A 233 -18.19 -6.57 -23.41
N LEU A 234 -18.19 -5.73 -22.37
CA LEU A 234 -19.39 -5.10 -21.81
C LEU A 234 -19.65 -3.71 -22.39
N THR A 235 -18.63 -3.06 -22.98
CA THR A 235 -18.74 -1.71 -23.56
C THR A 235 -19.24 -1.71 -24.99
N ASP A 236 -18.89 -2.73 -25.77
CA ASP A 236 -19.44 -3.02 -27.10
C ASP A 236 -19.82 -4.50 -27.19
N PRO A 237 -20.93 -4.91 -26.55
CA PRO A 237 -21.26 -6.31 -26.43
C PRO A 237 -21.69 -6.87 -27.79
N GLY A 238 -20.94 -7.84 -28.30
CA GLY A 238 -21.32 -8.54 -29.51
C GLY A 238 -22.65 -9.30 -29.37
N PRO A 239 -23.30 -9.72 -30.47
CA PRO A 239 -24.56 -10.46 -30.44
C PRO A 239 -24.60 -11.68 -29.48
N PRO A 240 -23.51 -12.47 -29.32
CA PRO A 240 -23.50 -13.59 -28.38
C PRO A 240 -23.67 -13.20 -26.91
N ALA A 241 -23.26 -11.99 -26.51
CA ALA A 241 -23.34 -11.50 -25.14
C ALA A 241 -24.79 -11.34 -24.66
N TYR A 242 -25.62 -10.73 -25.51
CA TYR A 242 -27.04 -10.54 -25.27
C TYR A 242 -27.83 -11.85 -25.39
N ALA A 243 -27.44 -12.72 -26.33
CA ALA A 243 -28.10 -14.02 -26.53
C ALA A 243 -28.02 -14.93 -25.29
N TRP A 244 -27.01 -14.77 -24.44
CA TRP A 244 -26.84 -15.51 -23.20
C TRP A 244 -27.22 -14.71 -21.94
N GLY A 245 -27.77 -13.50 -22.09
CA GLY A 245 -28.16 -12.65 -20.96
C GLY A 245 -26.99 -12.21 -20.07
N LEU A 246 -25.75 -12.27 -20.57
CA LEU A 246 -24.54 -12.01 -19.79
C LEU A 246 -24.39 -10.53 -19.44
N VAL A 247 -24.81 -9.64 -20.34
CA VAL A 247 -24.73 -8.19 -20.14
C VAL A 247 -25.65 -7.76 -18.99
N ASP A 248 -26.93 -8.11 -19.06
CA ASP A 248 -27.91 -7.78 -18.03
C ASP A 248 -27.52 -8.35 -16.65
N ALA A 249 -27.02 -9.59 -16.62
CA ALA A 249 -26.55 -10.20 -15.38
C ALA A 249 -25.28 -9.52 -14.83
N ALA A 250 -24.39 -9.02 -15.69
CA ALA A 250 -23.23 -8.23 -15.27
C ALA A 250 -23.61 -6.86 -14.70
N GLU A 251 -24.82 -6.37 -15.01
CA GLU A 251 -25.42 -5.16 -14.43
C GLU A 251 -26.33 -5.48 -13.23
N GLY A 252 -26.27 -6.69 -12.68
CA GLY A 252 -27.02 -7.08 -11.49
C GLY A 252 -28.43 -7.63 -11.76
N ARG A 253 -28.86 -7.76 -13.02
CA ARG A 253 -30.21 -8.25 -13.38
C ARG A 253 -30.20 -9.72 -13.81
N ALA A 254 -30.81 -10.57 -12.99
CA ALA A 254 -31.02 -11.97 -13.34
C ALA A 254 -31.89 -12.11 -14.60
N THR A 255 -31.41 -12.84 -15.60
CA THR A 255 -32.05 -12.95 -16.92
C THR A 255 -32.35 -14.39 -17.27
N GLN A 256 -33.58 -14.64 -17.74
CA GLN A 256 -33.97 -15.95 -18.24
C GLN A 256 -33.67 -16.04 -19.75
N VAL A 257 -32.85 -17.01 -20.12
CA VAL A 257 -32.48 -17.28 -21.50
C VAL A 257 -33.40 -18.37 -22.04
N ILE A 258 -34.23 -18.01 -23.02
CA ILE A 258 -35.05 -18.93 -23.80
C ILE A 258 -34.32 -19.33 -25.09
N ASP A 259 -34.69 -20.49 -25.66
CA ASP A 259 -34.11 -21.08 -26.88
C ASP A 259 -32.67 -21.60 -26.71
N VAL A 260 -32.34 -22.14 -25.53
CA VAL A 260 -31.01 -22.70 -25.26
C VAL A 260 -30.71 -23.87 -26.19
N ALA A 261 -31.70 -24.71 -26.51
CA ALA A 261 -31.54 -25.88 -27.37
C ALA A 261 -31.08 -25.52 -28.80
N ASP A 262 -31.45 -24.33 -29.30
CA ASP A 262 -31.04 -23.86 -30.63
C ASP A 262 -29.59 -23.37 -30.63
N ARG A 263 -29.13 -22.84 -29.49
CA ARG A 263 -27.78 -22.30 -29.29
C ARG A 263 -26.79 -23.36 -28.82
N LEU A 264 -27.29 -24.37 -28.13
CA LEU A 264 -26.56 -25.47 -27.53
C LEU A 264 -27.31 -26.78 -27.85
N PRO A 265 -27.09 -27.36 -29.04
CA PRO A 265 -27.84 -28.52 -29.51
C PRO A 265 -27.43 -29.84 -28.82
N LEU A 266 -26.52 -29.78 -27.86
CA LEU A 266 -26.09 -30.94 -27.10
C LEU A 266 -27.13 -31.23 -26.00
N PRO A 267 -27.68 -32.45 -25.94
CA PRO A 267 -28.48 -32.85 -24.79
C PRO A 267 -27.64 -32.81 -23.52
N ALA A 268 -28.24 -32.35 -22.42
CA ALA A 268 -27.54 -32.23 -21.14
C ALA A 268 -28.38 -32.85 -20.02
N GLY A 269 -27.70 -33.45 -19.06
CA GLY A 269 -28.32 -34.20 -17.98
C GLY A 269 -28.60 -35.69 -18.30
N PRO A 270 -29.06 -36.47 -17.31
CA PRO A 270 -29.04 -37.95 -17.38
C PRO A 270 -30.06 -38.57 -18.33
N TRP A 271 -31.10 -37.84 -18.73
CA TRP A 271 -32.15 -38.34 -19.62
C TRP A 271 -31.96 -37.95 -21.08
N ASN A 272 -30.86 -37.25 -21.39
CA ASN A 272 -30.50 -36.87 -22.75
C ASN A 272 -31.55 -36.01 -23.47
N ASP A 273 -32.37 -35.27 -22.68
CA ASP A 273 -33.31 -34.29 -23.18
C ASP A 273 -32.60 -32.95 -23.44
N PRO A 274 -32.95 -32.19 -24.50
CA PRO A 274 -32.32 -30.91 -24.79
C PRO A 274 -32.74 -29.87 -23.74
N VAL A 275 -31.75 -29.15 -23.18
CA VAL A 275 -32.02 -28.04 -22.27
C VAL A 275 -32.56 -26.86 -23.06
N ARG A 276 -33.78 -26.40 -22.71
CA ARG A 276 -34.47 -25.32 -23.42
C ARG A 276 -34.32 -23.95 -22.78
N THR A 277 -34.03 -23.92 -21.48
CA THR A 277 -33.99 -22.70 -20.67
C THR A 277 -32.71 -22.67 -19.84
N ALA A 278 -32.14 -21.48 -19.65
CA ALA A 278 -31.06 -21.21 -18.73
C ALA A 278 -31.32 -19.91 -17.96
N LEU A 279 -30.59 -19.72 -16.86
CA LEU A 279 -30.56 -18.49 -16.08
C LEU A 279 -29.16 -17.90 -16.11
N ALA A 280 -29.05 -16.63 -16.50
CA ALA A 280 -27.87 -15.81 -16.28
C ALA A 280 -28.08 -15.02 -14.99
N LEU A 281 -27.25 -15.27 -13.99
CA LEU A 281 -27.40 -14.78 -12.62
C LEU A 281 -26.17 -13.93 -12.25
N PRO A 282 -26.38 -12.72 -11.69
CA PRO A 282 -25.26 -11.96 -11.13
C PRO A 282 -24.59 -12.75 -10.01
N LEU A 283 -23.27 -12.69 -9.95
CA LEU A 283 -22.48 -13.13 -8.80
C LEU A 283 -22.26 -11.91 -7.89
N PRO A 284 -22.99 -11.77 -6.76
CA PRO A 284 -22.91 -10.57 -5.95
C PRO A 284 -21.49 -10.30 -5.45
N SER A 285 -21.05 -9.04 -5.53
CA SER A 285 -19.80 -8.59 -4.92
C SER A 285 -20.08 -7.82 -3.62
N ALA A 286 -19.05 -7.21 -3.02
CA ALA A 286 -19.23 -6.24 -1.94
C ALA A 286 -19.76 -4.89 -2.43
N ASP A 287 -19.59 -4.60 -3.72
CA ASP A 287 -20.15 -3.45 -4.43
C ASP A 287 -21.49 -3.88 -5.06
N GLU A 288 -22.60 -3.34 -4.54
CA GLU A 288 -23.95 -3.69 -5.03
C GLU A 288 -24.15 -3.34 -6.51
N ASP A 289 -23.42 -2.33 -7.02
CA ASP A 289 -23.54 -1.87 -8.40
C ASP A 289 -22.58 -2.62 -9.35
N GLN A 290 -21.69 -3.46 -8.81
CA GLN A 290 -20.69 -4.16 -9.60
C GLN A 290 -20.55 -5.64 -9.22
N PRO A 291 -21.38 -6.54 -9.80
CA PRO A 291 -21.22 -7.98 -9.62
C PRO A 291 -19.80 -8.46 -9.96
N LEU A 292 -19.32 -9.47 -9.24
CA LEU A 292 -18.03 -10.13 -9.50
C LEU A 292 -17.96 -10.76 -10.89
N GLY A 293 -19.14 -11.09 -11.43
CA GLY A 293 -19.29 -11.87 -12.64
C GLY A 293 -20.70 -12.40 -12.80
N VAL A 294 -20.83 -13.44 -13.62
CA VAL A 294 -22.10 -14.05 -14.00
C VAL A 294 -22.02 -15.56 -13.90
N LEU A 295 -23.02 -16.18 -13.29
CA LEU A 295 -23.29 -17.62 -13.39
C LEU A 295 -24.34 -17.83 -14.48
N LEU A 296 -23.97 -18.55 -15.55
CA LEU A 296 -24.91 -19.09 -16.51
C LEU A 296 -25.23 -20.53 -16.12
N ALA A 297 -26.47 -20.85 -15.78
CA ALA A 297 -26.88 -22.18 -15.33
C ALA A 297 -28.08 -22.70 -16.12
N GLY A 298 -27.98 -23.94 -16.62
CA GLY A 298 -29.07 -24.61 -17.32
C GLY A 298 -30.21 -25.01 -16.38
N VAL A 299 -31.44 -24.96 -16.88
CA VAL A 299 -32.63 -25.43 -16.17
C VAL A 299 -32.94 -26.86 -16.63
N SER A 300 -33.10 -27.78 -15.69
CA SER A 300 -33.41 -29.18 -15.98
C SER A 300 -34.68 -29.31 -16.84
N PRO A 301 -34.64 -30.01 -17.98
CA PRO A 301 -35.79 -30.12 -18.89
C PRO A 301 -36.95 -30.91 -18.27
N SER A 302 -36.69 -31.71 -17.24
CA SER A 302 -37.70 -32.50 -16.55
C SER A 302 -38.30 -31.82 -15.31
N ARG A 303 -38.06 -30.52 -15.15
CA ARG A 303 -38.60 -29.70 -14.06
C ARG A 303 -39.09 -28.36 -14.61
N GLY A 304 -40.32 -27.98 -14.24
CA GLY A 304 -40.80 -26.62 -14.46
C GLY A 304 -39.99 -25.59 -13.67
N LEU A 305 -39.77 -24.41 -14.25
CA LEU A 305 -39.06 -23.30 -13.61
C LEU A 305 -40.00 -22.52 -12.67
N ASP A 306 -40.35 -23.13 -11.54
CA ASP A 306 -41.13 -22.54 -10.46
C ASP A 306 -40.30 -21.58 -9.58
N GLU A 307 -40.97 -20.89 -8.64
CA GLU A 307 -40.33 -19.95 -7.72
C GLU A 307 -39.26 -20.62 -6.84
N GLY A 308 -39.51 -21.85 -6.39
CA GLY A 308 -38.56 -22.61 -5.58
C GLY A 308 -37.28 -22.96 -6.35
N TYR A 309 -37.41 -23.28 -7.64
CA TYR A 309 -36.26 -23.59 -8.50
C TYR A 309 -35.46 -22.34 -8.88
N ARG A 310 -36.12 -21.20 -9.07
CA ARG A 310 -35.45 -19.88 -9.21
C ARG A 310 -34.70 -19.50 -7.94
N SER A 311 -35.33 -19.67 -6.77
CA SER A 311 -34.71 -19.41 -5.47
C SER A 311 -33.47 -20.28 -5.25
N PHE A 312 -33.54 -21.56 -5.62
CA PHE A 312 -32.37 -22.46 -5.57
C PHE A 312 -31.20 -21.95 -6.42
N HIS A 313 -31.46 -21.50 -7.65
CA HIS A 313 -30.43 -20.95 -8.53
C HIS A 313 -29.82 -19.64 -8.00
N GLN A 314 -30.63 -18.79 -7.36
CA GLN A 314 -30.13 -17.59 -6.70
C GLN A 314 -29.21 -17.93 -5.52
N LEU A 315 -29.60 -18.90 -4.68
CA LEU A 315 -28.76 -19.40 -3.60
C LEU A 315 -27.46 -20.02 -4.14
N LEU A 316 -27.52 -20.72 -5.28
CA LEU A 316 -26.36 -21.27 -5.96
C LEU A 316 -25.37 -20.17 -6.37
N ALA A 317 -25.85 -19.10 -7.00
CA ALA A 317 -25.03 -17.94 -7.36
C ALA A 317 -24.42 -17.25 -6.13
N GLN A 318 -25.17 -17.13 -5.04
CA GLN A 318 -24.66 -16.57 -3.78
C GLN A 318 -23.52 -17.42 -3.18
N GLN A 319 -23.67 -18.74 -3.11
CA GLN A 319 -22.62 -19.63 -2.58
C GLN A 319 -21.34 -19.60 -3.43
N ILE A 320 -21.49 -19.60 -4.75
CA ILE A 320 -20.35 -19.44 -5.69
C ILE A 320 -19.64 -18.11 -5.46
N SER A 321 -20.39 -17.03 -5.27
CA SER A 321 -19.82 -15.70 -5.04
C SER A 321 -19.02 -15.64 -3.74
N VAL A 322 -19.51 -16.24 -2.65
CA VAL A 322 -18.78 -16.33 -1.38
C VAL A 322 -17.42 -17.03 -1.58
N ALA A 323 -17.41 -18.18 -2.25
CA ALA A 323 -16.18 -18.93 -2.48
C ALA A 323 -15.17 -18.17 -3.35
N LEU A 324 -15.64 -17.46 -4.38
CA LEU A 324 -14.78 -16.67 -5.26
C LEU A 324 -14.20 -15.43 -4.57
N ARG A 325 -14.98 -14.71 -3.75
CA ARG A 325 -14.48 -13.57 -2.98
C ARG A 325 -13.38 -13.97 -2.01
N ASN A 326 -13.59 -15.06 -1.26
CA ASN A 326 -12.59 -15.56 -0.33
C ASN A 326 -11.26 -15.89 -1.06
N ALA A 327 -11.34 -16.41 -2.29
CA ALA A 327 -10.16 -16.69 -3.10
C ALA A 327 -9.47 -15.39 -3.58
N GLN A 328 -10.24 -14.39 -4.03
CA GLN A 328 -9.70 -13.07 -4.44
C GLN A 328 -9.00 -12.37 -3.28
N GLU A 329 -9.65 -12.29 -2.11
CA GLU A 329 -9.08 -11.65 -0.92
C GLU A 329 -7.79 -12.35 -0.48
N TYR A 330 -7.76 -13.69 -0.50
CA TYR A 330 -6.56 -14.45 -0.13
C TYR A 330 -5.39 -14.20 -1.10
N GLU A 331 -5.67 -14.11 -2.41
CA GLU A 331 -4.65 -13.85 -3.41
C GLU A 331 -4.07 -12.42 -3.30
N GLU A 332 -4.93 -11.42 -3.08
CA GLU A 332 -4.51 -10.04 -2.86
C GLU A 332 -3.63 -9.88 -1.61
N GLU A 333 -4.03 -10.51 -0.50
CA GLU A 333 -3.25 -10.48 0.74
C GLU A 333 -1.88 -11.14 0.55
N ARG A 334 -1.83 -12.27 -0.18
CA ARG A 334 -0.55 -12.92 -0.50
C ARG A 334 0.36 -12.02 -1.34
N ARG A 335 -0.18 -11.35 -2.36
CA ARG A 335 0.57 -10.40 -3.21
C ARG A 335 1.10 -9.22 -2.39
N ARG A 336 0.35 -8.71 -1.42
CA ARG A 336 0.80 -7.64 -0.51
C ARG A 336 1.97 -8.07 0.37
N ILE A 337 1.88 -9.26 0.97
CA ILE A 337 2.96 -9.82 1.80
C ILE A 337 4.23 -10.04 0.97
N GLU A 338 4.10 -10.61 -0.23
CA GLU A 338 5.23 -10.83 -1.15
C GLU A 338 5.88 -9.52 -1.57
N ALA A 339 5.10 -8.49 -1.91
CA ALA A 339 5.60 -7.17 -2.28
C ALA A 339 6.35 -6.48 -1.12
N MET A 340 5.82 -6.59 0.11
CA MET A 340 6.46 -6.04 1.31
C MET A 340 7.81 -6.74 1.59
N ALA A 341 7.85 -8.07 1.46
CA ALA A 341 9.07 -8.83 1.66
C ALA A 341 10.17 -8.47 0.65
N GLU A 342 9.80 -8.23 -0.61
CA GLU A 342 10.74 -7.80 -1.65
C GLU A 342 11.28 -6.39 -1.37
N LEU A 343 10.42 -5.46 -0.92
CA LEU A 343 10.85 -4.12 -0.50
C LEU A 343 11.85 -4.17 0.65
N ASP A 344 11.59 -4.98 1.67
CA ASP A 344 12.50 -5.13 2.82
C ASP A 344 13.85 -5.75 2.43
N ARG A 345 13.84 -6.69 1.48
CA ARG A 345 15.07 -7.27 0.92
C ARG A 345 15.87 -6.23 0.14
N VAL A 346 15.24 -5.50 -0.78
CA VAL A 346 15.90 -4.43 -1.55
C VAL A 346 16.49 -3.36 -0.63
N LYS A 347 15.75 -2.95 0.41
CA LYS A 347 16.21 -2.00 1.43
C LYS A 347 17.47 -2.52 2.13
N THR A 348 17.48 -3.79 2.52
CA THR A 348 18.66 -4.44 3.12
C THR A 348 19.89 -4.40 2.21
N ASP A 349 19.73 -4.87 0.97
CA ASP A 349 20.86 -5.06 0.06
C ASP A 349 21.48 -3.71 -0.32
N PHE A 350 20.64 -2.67 -0.40
CA PHE A 350 21.08 -1.29 -0.57
C PHE A 350 22.06 -0.85 0.53
N PHE A 351 21.72 -1.01 1.81
CA PHE A 351 22.60 -0.59 2.90
C PHE A 351 23.89 -1.41 3.00
N ALA A 352 23.84 -2.70 2.67
CA ALA A 352 25.02 -3.57 2.67
C ALA A 352 26.05 -3.13 1.60
N ASN A 353 25.59 -2.79 0.40
CA ASN A 353 26.48 -2.38 -0.70
C ASN A 353 27.06 -0.97 -0.50
N VAL A 354 26.23 -0.03 -0.03
CA VAL A 354 26.64 1.36 0.26
C VAL A 354 27.81 1.43 1.27
N SER A 355 27.86 0.48 2.22
CA SER A 355 28.96 0.34 3.18
C SER A 355 30.33 0.23 2.51
N HIS A 356 30.43 -0.68 1.53
CA HIS A 356 31.68 -0.97 0.85
C HIS A 356 32.08 0.21 -0.04
N GLU A 357 31.12 0.81 -0.73
CA GLU A 357 31.35 1.95 -1.61
C GLU A 357 31.83 3.22 -0.89
N PHE A 358 31.41 3.44 0.36
CA PHE A 358 31.92 4.56 1.16
C PHE A 358 33.26 4.27 1.87
N ARG A 359 33.48 3.03 2.32
CA ARG A 359 34.73 2.67 3.03
C ARG A 359 35.96 2.77 2.13
N THR A 360 35.91 2.25 0.91
CA THR A 360 37.07 2.25 0.00
C THR A 360 37.66 3.65 -0.26
N PRO A 361 36.89 4.67 -0.69
CA PRO A 361 37.44 6.01 -0.89
C PRO A 361 37.92 6.65 0.41
N LEU A 362 37.24 6.39 1.54
CA LEU A 362 37.67 6.89 2.85
C LEU A 362 39.02 6.30 3.28
N THR A 363 39.24 5.00 3.07
CA THR A 363 40.53 4.35 3.34
C THR A 363 41.64 4.96 2.48
N LEU A 364 41.35 5.25 1.21
CA LEU A 364 42.30 5.88 0.28
C LEU A 364 42.57 7.37 0.58
N ILE A 365 41.71 8.03 1.35
CA ILE A 365 41.94 9.38 1.87
C ILE A 365 42.74 9.30 3.19
N LEU A 366 42.31 8.45 4.12
CA LEU A 366 42.89 8.35 5.46
C LEU A 366 44.31 7.79 5.49
N GLY A 367 44.61 6.80 4.66
CA GLY A 367 45.94 6.18 4.59
C GLY A 367 47.04 7.20 4.30
N PRO A 368 47.01 7.86 3.12
CA PRO A 368 48.02 8.87 2.75
C PRO A 368 48.11 10.05 3.73
N LEU A 369 46.98 10.48 4.31
CA LEU A 369 46.98 11.55 5.31
C LEU A 369 47.65 11.09 6.61
N THR A 370 47.42 9.86 7.06
CA THR A 370 48.04 9.30 8.27
C THR A 370 49.54 9.11 8.06
N ASP A 371 49.95 8.58 6.91
CA ASP A 371 51.36 8.40 6.55
C ASP A 371 52.09 9.75 6.56
N ALA A 372 51.51 10.79 5.95
CA ALA A 372 52.10 12.12 5.91
C ALA A 372 52.21 12.81 7.28
N LEU A 373 51.32 12.50 8.23
CA LEU A 373 51.37 13.05 9.60
C LEU A 373 52.34 12.31 10.53
N THR A 374 52.61 11.04 10.23
CA THR A 374 53.45 10.15 11.05
C THR A 374 54.86 9.96 10.48
N ASP A 375 55.13 10.44 9.26
CA ASP A 375 56.45 10.40 8.62
C ASP A 375 57.50 11.18 9.43
N ALA A 376 58.34 10.43 10.13
CA ALA A 376 59.45 10.95 10.91
C ALA A 376 60.69 11.27 10.05
N THR A 377 60.74 10.79 8.80
CA THR A 377 61.89 10.94 7.88
C THR A 377 61.78 12.18 7.00
N ALA A 378 60.57 12.59 6.64
CA ALA A 378 60.29 13.82 5.90
C ALA A 378 59.11 14.59 6.52
N PRO A 379 59.29 15.21 7.71
CA PRO A 379 58.21 15.86 8.42
C PRO A 379 57.67 17.07 7.63
N LEU A 380 56.35 17.20 7.60
CA LEU A 380 55.66 18.33 6.97
C LEU A 380 56.02 19.65 7.66
N ALA A 381 56.19 20.71 6.87
CA ALA A 381 56.27 22.07 7.42
C ALA A 381 54.98 22.40 8.20
N ALA A 382 55.06 23.21 9.26
CA ALA A 382 53.95 23.45 10.19
C ALA A 382 52.60 23.78 9.51
N VAL A 383 52.62 24.64 8.49
CA VAL A 383 51.42 25.04 7.71
C VAL A 383 50.85 23.90 6.87
N GLN A 384 51.70 23.00 6.37
CA GLN A 384 51.26 21.82 5.62
C GLN A 384 50.73 20.74 6.56
N ARG A 385 51.38 20.54 7.71
CA ARG A 385 50.94 19.62 8.75
C ARG A 385 49.52 19.94 9.20
N GLU A 386 49.25 21.20 9.55
CA GLU A 386 47.92 21.66 10.00
C GLU A 386 46.82 21.43 8.92
N ARG A 387 47.16 21.60 7.63
CA ARG A 387 46.23 21.31 6.52
C ARG A 387 45.91 19.82 6.40
N VAL A 388 46.93 18.98 6.53
CA VAL A 388 46.79 17.51 6.50
C VAL A 388 46.04 17.02 7.75
N GLU A 389 46.31 17.57 8.93
CA GLU A 389 45.57 17.28 10.18
C GLU A 389 44.09 17.64 10.04
N THR A 390 43.78 18.77 9.41
CA THR A 390 42.38 19.16 9.15
C THR A 390 41.70 18.18 8.19
N GLY A 391 42.36 17.79 7.09
CA GLY A 391 41.83 16.78 6.16
C GLY A 391 41.62 15.42 6.83
N TRP A 392 42.57 15.01 7.66
CA TRP A 392 42.53 13.75 8.40
C TRP A 392 41.39 13.73 9.41
N ARG A 393 41.24 14.77 10.24
CA ARG A 393 40.11 14.91 11.18
C ARG A 393 38.75 14.81 10.47
N ASN A 394 38.59 15.47 9.32
CA ASN A 394 37.34 15.42 8.55
C ASN A 394 37.07 14.04 7.94
N ALA A 395 38.09 13.38 7.39
CA ALA A 395 37.95 12.03 6.83
C ALA A 395 37.63 10.99 7.92
N THR A 396 38.24 11.11 9.11
CA THR A 396 37.96 10.25 10.26
C THR A 396 36.53 10.46 10.77
N ARG A 397 36.06 11.72 10.86
CA ARG A 397 34.66 12.03 11.20
C ARG A 397 33.68 11.38 10.23
N LEU A 398 33.94 11.46 8.93
CA LEU A 398 33.08 10.86 7.90
C LEU A 398 33.05 9.32 7.99
N LEU A 399 34.18 8.69 8.29
CA LEU A 399 34.25 7.25 8.53
C LEU A 399 33.43 6.83 9.75
N THR A 400 33.51 7.57 10.86
CA THR A 400 32.69 7.33 12.05
C THR A 400 31.20 7.41 11.72
N LEU A 401 30.79 8.44 10.98
CA LEU A 401 29.42 8.65 10.49
C LEU A 401 28.89 7.46 9.68
N VAL A 402 29.66 7.02 8.68
CA VAL A 402 29.32 5.87 7.83
C VAL A 402 29.20 4.62 8.70
N ASN A 403 30.16 4.36 9.57
CA ASN A 403 30.12 3.18 10.44
C ASN A 403 28.94 3.19 11.43
N SER A 404 28.55 4.36 11.96
CA SER A 404 27.37 4.51 12.82
C SER A 404 26.07 4.22 12.07
N LEU A 405 25.92 4.75 10.85
CA LEU A 405 24.76 4.49 10.00
C LEU A 405 24.62 3.00 9.66
N LEU A 406 25.73 2.33 9.39
CA LEU A 406 25.76 0.91 9.06
C LEU A 406 25.50 0.01 10.26
N THR A 407 26.07 0.34 11.42
CA THR A 407 25.77 -0.35 12.69
C THR A 407 24.28 -0.29 12.95
N PHE A 408 23.68 0.88 12.77
CA PHE A 408 22.25 1.10 12.93
C PHE A 408 21.41 0.29 11.94
N SER A 409 21.73 0.32 10.64
CA SER A 409 21.03 -0.48 9.62
C SER A 409 21.10 -1.99 9.90
N SER A 410 22.23 -2.47 10.44
CA SER A 410 22.39 -3.87 10.82
C SER A 410 21.55 -4.27 12.04
N LEU A 411 21.36 -3.34 12.99
CA LEU A 411 20.50 -3.52 14.16
C LEU A 411 19.01 -3.58 13.75
N GLU A 412 18.54 -2.66 12.91
CA GLU A 412 17.14 -2.66 12.42
C GLU A 412 16.77 -3.94 11.68
N ALA A 413 17.69 -4.45 10.87
CA ALA A 413 17.43 -5.64 10.08
C ALA A 413 17.54 -6.95 10.88
N GLY A 414 17.72 -6.86 12.22
CA GLY A 414 17.85 -8.02 13.10
C GLY A 414 19.11 -8.86 12.84
N ARG A 415 20.10 -8.33 12.13
CA ARG A 415 21.34 -9.06 11.76
C ARG A 415 22.46 -8.87 12.78
N ALA A 416 22.39 -7.82 13.58
CA ALA A 416 23.33 -7.59 14.67
C ALA A 416 23.20 -8.69 15.72
N ARG A 417 24.34 -9.24 16.16
CA ARG A 417 24.42 -10.20 17.26
C ARG A 417 25.14 -9.53 18.42
N SER A 418 24.68 -9.79 19.64
CA SER A 418 25.37 -9.42 20.87
C SER A 418 26.23 -10.60 21.30
N ASP A 419 27.56 -10.41 21.34
CA ASP A 419 28.49 -11.41 21.86
C ASP A 419 28.59 -11.23 23.39
N ALA A 420 27.50 -11.57 24.09
CA ALA A 420 27.39 -11.36 25.52
C ALA A 420 28.44 -12.18 26.29
N ARG A 421 29.20 -11.50 27.16
CA ARG A 421 30.22 -12.10 28.02
C ARG A 421 30.00 -11.67 29.46
N VAL A 422 30.26 -12.58 30.39
CA VAL A 422 30.24 -12.26 31.82
C VAL A 422 31.38 -11.27 32.11
N VAL A 423 31.02 -10.06 32.52
CA VAL A 423 31.96 -8.97 32.85
C VAL A 423 31.68 -8.41 34.23
N ASP A 424 32.71 -7.85 34.85
CA ASP A 424 32.54 -6.93 35.97
C ASP A 424 32.05 -5.58 35.41
N LEU A 425 30.73 -5.44 35.31
CA LEU A 425 30.10 -4.27 34.70
C LEU A 425 30.39 -2.99 35.48
N ALA A 426 30.54 -3.09 36.81
CA ALA A 426 30.87 -1.96 37.67
C ALA A 426 32.30 -1.47 37.39
N ALA A 427 33.27 -2.39 37.33
CA ALA A 427 34.65 -2.05 36.98
C ALA A 427 34.76 -1.49 35.55
N LEU A 428 34.12 -2.14 34.57
CA LEU A 428 34.13 -1.69 33.17
C LEU A 428 33.54 -0.28 33.02
N THR A 429 32.40 -0.02 33.64
CA THR A 429 31.74 1.29 33.58
C THR A 429 32.59 2.37 34.25
N ALA A 430 33.21 2.06 35.39
CA ALA A 430 34.09 2.99 36.10
C ALA A 430 35.36 3.32 35.29
N GLU A 431 35.94 2.33 34.62
CA GLU A 431 37.09 2.50 33.74
C GLU A 431 36.75 3.44 32.57
N LEU A 432 35.66 3.16 31.86
CA LEU A 432 35.18 3.96 30.72
C LEU A 432 34.88 5.42 31.13
N ALA A 433 34.20 5.62 32.26
CA ALA A 433 33.97 6.96 32.79
C ALA A 433 35.28 7.65 33.19
N GLY A 434 36.25 6.90 33.72
CA GLY A 434 37.58 7.37 34.08
C GLY A 434 38.34 8.00 32.91
N VAL A 435 38.20 7.46 31.70
CA VAL A 435 38.84 8.02 30.48
C VAL A 435 38.41 9.47 30.22
N PHE A 436 37.16 9.83 30.55
CA PHE A 436 36.61 11.17 30.34
C PHE A 436 37.07 12.20 31.39
N ARG A 437 37.67 11.78 32.51
CA ARG A 437 38.01 12.67 33.63
C ARG A 437 38.82 13.89 33.20
N ALA A 438 39.88 13.68 32.43
CA ALA A 438 40.76 14.75 31.97
C ALA A 438 40.08 15.73 30.99
N ALA A 439 39.05 15.29 30.26
CA ALA A 439 38.27 16.15 29.37
C ALA A 439 37.22 16.96 30.15
N VAL A 440 36.53 16.32 31.11
CA VAL A 440 35.53 16.96 31.98
C VAL A 440 36.18 18.03 32.86
N GLU A 441 37.34 17.75 33.45
CA GLU A 441 38.07 18.70 34.29
C GLU A 441 38.61 19.88 33.48
N ARG A 442 39.16 19.64 32.27
CA ARG A 442 39.57 20.73 31.36
C ARG A 442 38.39 21.60 30.90
N ALA A 443 37.19 21.03 30.83
CA ALA A 443 35.96 21.76 30.56
C ALA A 443 35.45 22.60 31.74
N GLY A 444 36.12 22.55 32.90
CA GLY A 444 35.74 23.25 34.12
C GLY A 444 34.60 22.57 34.91
N LEU A 445 34.38 21.27 34.68
CA LEU A 445 33.30 20.49 35.30
C LEU A 445 33.85 19.46 36.29
N THR A 446 33.02 19.02 37.23
CA THR A 446 33.35 17.90 38.14
C THR A 446 32.79 16.58 37.62
N LEU A 447 33.62 15.52 37.56
CA LEU A 447 33.18 14.15 37.25
C LEU A 447 33.06 13.30 38.52
N GLU A 448 31.84 12.93 38.89
CA GLU A 448 31.52 12.01 39.99
C GLU A 448 31.18 10.62 39.44
N VAL A 449 31.92 9.58 39.86
CA VAL A 449 31.69 8.19 39.43
C VAL A 449 31.39 7.34 40.66
N SER A 450 30.26 6.65 40.66
CA SER A 450 29.84 5.73 41.73
C SER A 450 29.32 4.43 41.14
N CYS A 451 30.19 3.43 41.07
CA CYS A 451 29.87 2.11 40.55
C CYS A 451 30.22 1.06 41.62
N PRO A 452 29.39 0.89 42.67
CA PRO A 452 29.58 -0.18 43.64
C PRO A 452 29.53 -1.56 42.97
N PRO A 453 30.20 -2.59 43.54
CA PRO A 453 30.08 -3.96 43.06
C PRO A 453 28.63 -4.43 43.00
N LEU A 454 28.24 -5.03 41.87
CA LEU A 454 26.89 -5.55 41.67
C LEU A 454 26.70 -6.89 42.41
N PRO A 455 25.47 -7.22 42.85
CA PRO A 455 25.20 -8.43 43.64
C PRO A 455 25.35 -9.73 42.84
N ARG A 456 25.36 -9.66 41.50
CA ARG A 456 25.47 -10.80 40.59
C ARG A 456 26.31 -10.43 39.35
N PRO A 457 27.02 -11.40 38.73
CA PRO A 457 27.71 -11.16 37.46
C PRO A 457 26.72 -10.80 36.34
N VAL A 458 27.13 -9.92 35.42
CA VAL A 458 26.29 -9.47 34.31
C VAL A 458 26.91 -9.90 32.98
N ALA A 459 26.12 -10.54 32.12
CA ALA A 459 26.49 -10.91 30.77
C ALA A 459 26.01 -9.85 29.77
N VAL A 460 26.94 -9.07 29.22
CA VAL A 460 26.69 -8.08 28.15
C VAL A 460 27.82 -8.15 27.12
N ASP A 461 27.56 -7.65 25.92
CA ASP A 461 28.64 -7.39 24.97
C ASP A 461 29.45 -6.17 25.43
N PRO A 462 30.76 -6.32 25.75
CA PRO A 462 31.58 -5.21 26.23
C PRO A 462 31.70 -4.05 25.24
N VAL A 463 31.65 -4.33 23.93
CA VAL A 463 31.76 -3.32 22.87
C VAL A 463 30.48 -2.50 22.78
N ASN A 464 29.31 -3.16 22.89
CA ASN A 464 28.03 -2.45 22.93
C ASN A 464 27.91 -1.60 24.20
N TRP A 465 28.34 -2.15 25.34
CA TRP A 465 28.34 -1.41 26.60
C TRP A 465 29.27 -0.20 26.58
N GLU A 466 30.49 -0.34 26.02
CA GLU A 466 31.41 0.78 25.80
C GLU A 466 30.76 1.89 24.97
N ARG A 467 30.08 1.54 23.86
CA ARG A 467 29.37 2.51 23.02
C ARG A 467 28.22 3.20 23.75
N ILE A 468 27.47 2.49 24.58
CA ILE A 468 26.38 3.08 25.38
C ILE A 468 26.95 4.14 26.33
N VAL A 469 27.96 3.77 27.14
CA VAL A 469 28.55 4.64 28.15
C VAL A 469 29.21 5.87 27.51
N THR A 470 30.01 5.66 26.45
CA THR A 470 30.75 6.74 25.78
C THR A 470 29.82 7.74 25.07
N ASN A 471 28.74 7.29 24.44
CA ASN A 471 27.75 8.20 23.82
C ASN A 471 27.03 9.07 24.87
N LEU A 472 26.62 8.48 25.99
CA LEU A 472 25.95 9.21 27.07
C LEU A 472 26.89 10.23 27.73
N LEU A 473 28.15 9.86 27.98
CA LEU A 473 29.15 10.78 28.56
C LEU A 473 29.55 11.91 27.62
N SER A 474 29.72 11.61 26.33
CA SER A 474 30.02 12.62 25.32
C SER A 474 28.89 13.64 25.22
N ASN A 475 27.62 13.18 25.26
CA ASN A 475 26.47 14.08 25.33
C ASN A 475 26.46 14.91 26.62
N ALA A 476 26.67 14.30 27.78
CA ALA A 476 26.71 15.03 29.05
C ALA A 476 27.78 16.13 29.07
N LEU A 477 28.99 15.83 28.57
CA LEU A 477 30.08 16.81 28.45
C LEU A 477 29.75 17.92 27.45
N LYS A 478 29.16 17.56 26.32
CA LYS A 478 28.80 18.48 25.24
C LYS A 478 27.76 19.54 25.66
N TYR A 479 26.79 19.16 26.51
CA TYR A 479 25.65 20.02 26.88
C TYR A 479 25.75 20.61 28.30
N THR A 480 26.86 20.36 29.01
CA THR A 480 27.12 20.90 30.34
C THR A 480 28.23 21.93 30.32
N PHE A 481 27.92 23.13 30.80
CA PHE A 481 28.86 24.26 30.81
C PHE A 481 29.42 24.55 32.21
N ILE A 482 28.60 24.40 33.24
CA ILE A 482 28.94 24.66 34.64
C ILE A 482 28.34 23.55 35.49
N GLY A 483 29.07 23.09 36.50
CA GLY A 483 28.60 22.11 37.47
C GLY A 483 29.26 20.75 37.30
N ARG A 484 28.47 19.68 37.20
CA ARG A 484 28.99 18.30 37.30
C ARG A 484 28.28 17.31 36.37
N ILE A 485 29.00 16.23 36.08
CA ILE A 485 28.49 15.02 35.44
C ILE A 485 28.63 13.89 36.46
N ARG A 486 27.56 13.15 36.70
CA ARG A 486 27.50 12.02 37.63
C ARG A 486 27.17 10.74 36.86
N VAL A 487 28.02 9.74 37.04
CA VAL A 487 27.85 8.39 36.51
C VAL A 487 27.60 7.46 37.68
N THR A 488 26.43 6.83 37.73
CA THR A 488 26.12 5.82 38.73
C THR A 488 25.74 4.50 38.07
N LEU A 489 26.28 3.39 38.58
CA LEU A 489 25.83 2.05 38.25
C LEU A 489 25.34 1.39 39.53
N ASP A 490 24.04 1.12 39.61
CA ASP A 490 23.42 0.42 40.75
C ASP A 490 22.54 -0.73 40.26
N ALA A 491 22.05 -1.53 41.19
CA ALA A 491 21.06 -2.56 40.90
C ALA A 491 20.13 -2.72 42.10
N ASP A 492 18.91 -3.15 41.83
CA ASP A 492 17.97 -3.65 42.84
C ASP A 492 17.60 -5.11 42.56
N ASP A 493 16.51 -5.58 43.14
CA ASP A 493 16.05 -6.96 43.00
C ASP A 493 15.54 -7.30 41.57
N GLU A 494 15.22 -6.29 40.75
CA GLU A 494 14.59 -6.45 39.44
C GLU A 494 15.56 -6.19 38.28
N GLU A 495 16.39 -5.15 38.38
CA GLU A 495 17.23 -4.69 37.28
C GLU A 495 18.56 -4.04 37.71
N VAL A 496 19.49 -3.99 36.76
CA VAL A 496 20.73 -3.21 36.82
C VAL A 496 20.50 -1.88 36.10
N ARG A 497 20.93 -0.77 36.69
CA ARG A 497 20.75 0.58 36.14
C ARG A 497 22.05 1.35 36.00
N LEU A 498 22.35 1.77 34.77
CA LEU A 498 23.33 2.80 34.48
C LEU A 498 22.61 4.14 34.40
N THR A 499 23.02 5.11 35.22
CA THR A 499 22.51 6.48 35.17
C THR A 499 23.63 7.47 34.90
N VAL A 500 23.47 8.27 33.84
CA VAL A 500 24.32 9.41 33.52
C VAL A 500 23.49 10.67 33.71
N ALA A 501 23.84 11.46 34.72
CA ALA A 501 23.15 12.70 35.07
C ALA A 501 24.09 13.89 34.95
N ASP A 502 23.62 14.96 34.31
CA ASP A 502 24.35 16.20 34.14
C ASP A 502 23.58 17.40 34.69
N THR A 503 24.29 18.49 34.96
CA THR A 503 23.71 19.79 35.37
C THR A 503 23.68 20.77 34.20
N GLY A 504 23.54 20.27 32.97
CA GLY A 504 23.60 21.04 31.75
C GLY A 504 22.32 21.83 31.47
N ILE A 505 22.15 22.21 30.20
CA ILE A 505 21.05 23.06 29.74
C ILE A 505 19.66 22.44 29.93
N GLY A 506 19.58 21.11 30.11
CA GLY A 506 18.33 20.36 30.09
C GLY A 506 17.63 20.36 28.73
N ILE A 507 16.58 19.55 28.62
CA ILE A 507 15.83 19.32 27.38
C ILE A 507 14.37 19.70 27.62
N ALA A 508 13.75 20.36 26.65
CA ALA A 508 12.35 20.77 26.75
C ALA A 508 11.41 19.56 26.60
N GLU A 509 10.29 19.58 27.32
CA GLU A 509 9.33 18.46 27.38
C GLU A 509 8.81 18.05 25.99
N ARG A 510 8.58 19.02 25.10
CA ARG A 510 8.17 18.79 23.70
C ARG A 510 9.16 17.96 22.87
N ASP A 511 10.44 18.00 23.23
CA ASP A 511 11.51 17.35 22.48
C ASP A 511 11.80 15.93 23.03
N LEU A 512 11.37 15.61 24.26
CA LEU A 512 11.62 14.33 24.93
C LEU A 512 11.10 13.11 24.14
N PRO A 513 9.88 13.10 23.57
CA PRO A 513 9.36 11.94 22.84
C PRO A 513 10.19 11.58 21.61
N LYS A 514 10.87 12.58 21.01
CA LYS A 514 11.61 12.46 19.76
C LYS A 514 13.11 12.27 19.96
N LEU A 515 13.61 12.25 21.20
CA LEU A 515 15.05 12.22 21.48
C LEU A 515 15.77 10.97 20.96
N PHE A 516 15.05 9.85 20.86
CA PHE A 516 15.59 8.59 20.35
C PHE A 516 15.27 8.40 18.85
N GLU A 517 14.61 9.35 18.20
CA GLU A 517 14.39 9.35 16.76
C GLU A 517 15.70 9.67 16.01
N ARG A 518 15.82 9.13 14.79
CA ARG A 518 17.03 9.27 13.97
C ARG A 518 17.16 10.69 13.44
N PHE A 519 18.38 11.20 13.41
CA PHE A 519 18.71 12.54 12.91
C PHE A 519 17.98 13.67 13.65
N HIS A 520 17.26 13.35 14.73
CA HIS A 520 16.53 14.32 15.51
C HIS A 520 17.51 15.11 16.38
N ARG A 521 17.37 16.44 16.35
CA ARG A 521 18.20 17.37 17.11
C ARG A 521 17.32 18.46 17.70
N VAL A 522 17.55 18.78 18.97
CA VAL A 522 16.88 19.89 19.65
C VAL A 522 17.36 21.22 19.06
N ARG A 523 16.49 21.93 18.35
CA ARG A 523 16.83 23.21 17.69
C ARG A 523 16.99 24.34 18.73
N GLY A 524 18.04 25.15 18.58
CA GLY A 524 18.29 26.31 19.45
C GLY A 524 18.92 26.01 20.82
N ALA A 525 19.26 24.74 21.10
CA ALA A 525 19.96 24.34 22.33
C ALA A 525 21.42 24.82 22.34
N ARG A 526 21.85 25.48 23.43
CA ARG A 526 23.24 25.90 23.63
C ARG A 526 24.13 24.66 23.79
N SER A 527 25.19 24.53 23.00
CA SER A 527 26.09 23.36 23.01
C SER A 527 27.54 23.78 22.85
N ARG A 528 28.50 22.99 23.36
CA ARG A 528 29.94 23.21 23.15
C ARG A 528 30.37 22.99 21.69
N SER A 529 29.57 22.24 20.92
CA SER A 529 29.76 22.08 19.47
C SER A 529 28.42 21.91 18.74
N HIS A 530 28.28 22.51 17.56
CA HIS A 530 27.11 22.29 16.69
C HIS A 530 27.21 20.99 15.86
N GLU A 531 28.30 20.25 15.98
CA GLU A 531 28.58 19.00 15.28
C GLU A 531 27.91 17.82 16.00
N GLY A 532 26.80 17.30 15.46
CA GLY A 532 26.13 16.12 15.99
C GLY A 532 25.17 15.54 14.96
N THR A 533 25.25 14.24 14.72
CA THR A 533 24.53 13.54 13.65
C THR A 533 23.08 13.20 14.01
N GLY A 534 22.70 13.34 15.28
CA GLY A 534 21.41 12.87 15.80
C GLY A 534 21.28 11.34 15.82
N ILE A 535 22.37 10.59 15.65
CA ILE A 535 22.37 9.12 15.64
C ILE A 535 22.72 8.54 17.01
N GLY A 536 23.52 9.25 17.81
CA GLY A 536 24.11 8.69 19.05
C GLY A 536 23.08 8.16 20.07
N LEU A 537 22.00 8.91 20.35
CA LEU A 537 20.97 8.46 21.29
C LEU A 537 20.07 7.36 20.71
N ALA A 538 19.76 7.41 19.41
CA ALA A 538 19.06 6.33 18.72
C ALA A 538 19.88 5.03 18.76
N LEU A 539 21.20 5.11 18.62
CA LEU A 539 22.10 3.96 18.75
C LEU A 539 22.13 3.42 20.19
N VAL A 540 22.15 4.29 21.20
CA VAL A 540 22.05 3.85 22.62
C VAL A 540 20.76 3.08 22.86
N HIS A 541 19.64 3.53 22.30
CA HIS A 541 18.34 2.87 22.41
C HIS A 541 18.33 1.47 21.80
N GLU A 542 18.81 1.33 20.56
CA GLU A 542 18.90 0.04 19.87
C GLU A 542 19.89 -0.92 20.53
N LEU A 543 21.05 -0.43 20.98
CA LEU A 543 22.04 -1.26 21.69
C LEU A 543 21.51 -1.73 23.05
N ALA A 544 20.82 -0.87 23.80
CA ALA A 544 20.18 -1.27 25.07
C ALA A 544 19.16 -2.40 24.84
N ARG A 545 18.34 -2.29 23.79
CA ARG A 545 17.38 -3.34 23.40
C ARG A 545 18.05 -4.63 22.95
N LEU A 546 19.15 -4.55 22.19
CA LEU A 546 19.94 -5.73 21.82
C LEU A 546 20.51 -6.43 23.07
N GLU A 547 20.94 -5.64 24.06
CA GLU A 547 21.33 -6.14 25.38
C GLU A 547 20.14 -6.59 26.27
N GLY A 548 18.90 -6.56 25.75
CA GLY A 548 17.69 -7.01 26.43
C GLY A 548 17.15 -6.03 27.48
N GLY A 549 17.60 -4.77 27.43
CA GLY A 549 17.20 -3.67 28.30
C GLY A 549 16.44 -2.56 27.58
N ASP A 550 16.39 -1.39 28.22
CA ASP A 550 15.72 -0.19 27.72
C ASP A 550 16.46 1.08 28.17
N VAL A 551 16.15 2.24 27.57
CA VAL A 551 16.69 3.54 27.99
C VAL A 551 15.59 4.57 28.19
N ARG A 552 15.71 5.34 29.26
CA ARG A 552 14.79 6.42 29.62
C ARG A 552 15.54 7.71 29.87
N VAL A 553 14.83 8.82 29.73
CA VAL A 553 15.37 10.16 29.96
C VAL A 553 14.39 10.96 30.81
N THR A 554 14.93 11.66 31.80
CA THR A 554 14.23 12.68 32.57
C THR A 554 15.05 13.96 32.49
N SER A 555 14.43 15.09 32.15
CA SER A 555 15.16 16.34 32.00
C SER A 555 14.28 17.54 32.28
N GLN A 556 14.90 18.61 32.79
CA GLN A 556 14.25 19.88 33.00
C GLN A 556 15.18 21.00 32.52
N VAL A 557 14.65 21.91 31.71
CA VAL A 557 15.38 23.06 31.15
C VAL A 557 16.00 23.89 32.28
N GLY A 558 17.30 24.16 32.16
CA GLY A 558 18.09 24.93 33.12
C GLY A 558 18.53 24.15 34.38
N VAL A 559 18.11 22.90 34.55
CA VAL A 559 18.47 22.05 35.70
C VAL A 559 19.43 20.92 35.26
N GLY A 560 19.19 20.32 34.09
CA GLY A 560 20.02 19.27 33.51
C GLY A 560 19.24 18.07 32.98
N SER A 561 19.95 17.04 32.55
CA SER A 561 19.38 15.81 32.01
C SER A 561 19.86 14.58 32.79
N ARG A 562 19.02 13.56 32.86
CA ARG A 562 19.33 12.24 33.43
C ARG A 562 18.88 11.16 32.45
N PHE A 563 19.85 10.43 31.92
CA PHE A 563 19.65 9.25 31.11
C PHE A 563 19.85 8.00 31.96
N THR A 564 18.90 7.07 31.89
CA THR A 564 18.92 5.82 32.66
C THR A 564 18.74 4.65 31.70
N VAL A 565 19.78 3.82 31.58
CA VAL A 565 19.74 2.55 30.85
C VAL A 565 19.47 1.44 31.87
N THR A 566 18.46 0.62 31.63
CA THR A 566 18.07 -0.47 32.52
C THR A 566 18.26 -1.83 31.85
N LEU A 567 18.76 -2.80 32.61
CA LEU A 567 18.94 -4.19 32.19
C LEU A 567 18.24 -5.10 33.20
N PRO A 568 17.12 -5.76 32.84
CA PRO A 568 16.48 -6.70 33.75
C PRO A 568 17.40 -7.89 34.03
N TRP A 569 17.33 -8.46 35.25
CA TRP A 569 18.20 -9.58 35.61
C TRP A 569 18.08 -10.80 34.68
N SER A 570 16.91 -10.98 34.04
CA SER A 570 16.66 -12.00 33.02
C SER A 570 17.52 -11.82 31.75
N ALA A 571 17.74 -10.57 31.33
CA ALA A 571 18.62 -10.23 30.21
C ALA A 571 20.11 -10.26 30.63
N ALA A 572 20.40 -9.84 31.86
CA ALA A 572 21.75 -9.83 32.42
C ALA A 572 22.34 -11.24 32.68
N HIS A 573 21.52 -12.30 32.66
CA HIS A 573 21.94 -13.71 32.89
C HIS A 573 21.86 -14.59 31.63
N ARG A 574 21.94 -14.00 30.42
CA ARG A 574 21.92 -14.76 29.16
C ARG A 574 23.16 -15.64 29.00
N THR A 575 23.04 -16.69 28.17
CA THR A 575 24.13 -17.66 27.93
C THR A 575 25.35 -16.96 27.33
N ALA A 576 26.43 -16.86 28.10
CA ALA A 576 27.65 -16.19 27.67
C ALA A 576 28.49 -17.04 26.70
N VAL A 577 29.12 -16.38 25.72
CA VAL A 577 30.03 -17.03 24.78
C VAL A 577 31.35 -17.38 25.49
N THR A 578 31.85 -18.61 25.31
CA THR A 578 33.15 -19.07 25.85
C THR A 578 34.25 -18.98 24.78
N GLY A 579 35.29 -18.19 25.03
CA GLY A 579 36.45 -18.04 24.13
C GLY A 579 37.37 -16.87 24.50
N PRO A 580 38.62 -16.82 23.95
CA PRO A 580 39.55 -15.73 24.23
C PRO A 580 39.00 -14.37 23.81
N VAL A 581 39.38 -13.32 24.54
CA VAL A 581 39.01 -11.93 24.27
C VAL A 581 40.01 -11.37 23.25
N VAL A 582 39.52 -10.82 22.13
CA VAL A 582 40.35 -9.95 21.28
C VAL A 582 40.34 -8.58 21.96
N ASP A 583 41.54 -8.09 22.30
CA ASP A 583 41.76 -6.93 23.16
C ASP A 583 41.57 -5.61 22.38
N ALA A 584 40.32 -5.27 22.07
CA ALA A 584 39.91 -4.02 21.44
C ALA A 584 39.15 -3.10 22.42
N ARG A 585 39.52 -3.14 23.70
CA ARG A 585 38.85 -2.39 24.79
C ARG A 585 39.38 -0.96 24.85
N GLY A 586 38.48 0.04 24.87
CA GLY A 586 38.82 1.44 25.15
C GLY A 586 39.18 2.32 23.95
N ASP A 587 39.17 1.77 22.73
CA ASP A 587 39.43 2.55 21.51
C ASP A 587 38.31 3.54 21.23
N ALA A 588 37.04 3.17 21.47
CA ALA A 588 35.91 4.07 21.29
C ALA A 588 35.87 5.14 22.39
N ALA A 589 36.22 4.78 23.63
CA ALA A 589 36.37 5.74 24.72
C ALA A 589 37.47 6.77 24.45
N ARG A 590 38.63 6.35 23.93
CA ARG A 590 39.72 7.25 23.54
C ARG A 590 39.34 8.18 22.39
N ALA A 591 38.73 7.65 21.34
CA ALA A 591 38.27 8.44 20.20
C ALA A 591 37.21 9.49 20.62
N ALA A 592 36.26 9.09 21.47
CA ALA A 592 35.23 10.00 21.99
C ALA A 592 35.84 11.11 22.88
N VAL A 593 36.89 10.81 23.64
CA VAL A 593 37.62 11.81 24.42
C VAL A 593 38.44 12.74 23.53
N GLU A 594 39.10 12.23 22.50
CA GLU A 594 39.83 13.05 21.53
C GLU A 594 38.90 14.01 20.78
N GLU A 595 37.73 13.53 20.37
CA GLU A 595 36.65 14.35 19.81
C GLU A 595 36.19 15.43 20.79
N ALA A 596 35.91 15.05 22.04
CA ALA A 596 35.50 15.98 23.08
C ALA A 596 36.58 17.03 23.41
N MET A 597 37.86 16.63 23.35
CA MET A 597 38.99 17.54 23.53
C MET A 597 39.11 18.55 22.39
N GLY A 598 38.75 18.14 21.16
CA GLY A 598 38.65 19.03 20.02
C GLY A 598 37.63 20.16 20.22
N TRP A 599 36.58 19.96 21.00
CA TRP A 599 35.59 21.00 21.32
C TRP A 599 36.08 22.03 22.36
N LEU A 600 37.12 21.70 23.13
CA LEU A 600 37.61 22.51 24.25
C LEU A 600 38.76 23.44 23.87
N THR A 601 39.25 23.36 22.63
CA THR A 601 40.36 24.19 22.16
C THR A 601 39.81 25.46 21.53
N GLU A 602 39.84 26.58 22.24
CA GLU A 602 39.70 27.91 21.62
C GLU A 602 41.04 28.32 21.01
N PRO A 603 41.07 28.99 19.83
CA PRO A 603 42.27 29.67 19.38
C PRO A 603 42.58 30.77 20.40
N ASP A 604 43.80 30.75 20.94
CA ASP A 604 44.29 31.69 21.94
C ASP A 604 44.01 33.14 21.52
N ASP A 605 43.30 33.85 22.39
CA ASP A 605 42.91 35.25 22.27
C ASP A 605 44.15 36.11 22.59
N ALA A 606 45.15 36.03 21.72
CA ALA A 606 46.34 36.87 21.72
C ALA A 606 46.54 37.43 20.31
N LEU A 607 45.91 38.58 20.07
CA LEU A 607 46.20 39.47 18.95
C LEU A 607 47.70 39.81 18.95
N THR A 608 48.49 39.01 18.26
CA THR A 608 49.76 39.46 17.70
C THR A 608 49.47 39.72 16.22
N GLU A 609 49.36 41.00 15.85
CA GLU A 609 49.29 41.40 14.46
C GLU A 609 50.46 40.76 13.69
N PRO A 610 50.22 39.89 12.70
CA PRO A 610 51.29 39.48 11.81
C PRO A 610 51.53 40.64 10.82
N GLU A 611 52.74 41.16 10.80
CA GLU A 611 53.16 42.10 9.75
C GLU A 611 52.87 41.50 8.36
N PRO A 612 52.37 42.30 7.40
CA PRO A 612 52.06 41.80 6.07
C PRO A 612 53.36 41.45 5.33
N ALA A 613 53.50 40.17 4.97
CA ALA A 613 54.49 39.74 4.00
C ALA A 613 54.20 40.41 2.65
N SER A 614 55.10 41.29 2.22
CA SER A 614 55.06 42.02 0.97
C SER A 614 55.20 41.10 -0.25
N GLY A 615 54.07 40.81 -0.90
CA GLY A 615 53.97 40.33 -2.29
C GLY A 615 53.70 41.50 -3.26
N PRO A 616 53.97 41.36 -4.57
CA PRO A 616 54.05 42.50 -5.48
C PRO A 616 52.66 43.03 -5.90
N ALA A 617 52.49 44.33 -5.68
CA ALA A 617 51.74 45.35 -6.42
C ALA A 617 50.26 45.12 -6.86
N THR A 618 49.44 46.07 -6.39
CA THR A 618 48.16 46.57 -6.93
C THR A 618 46.93 45.63 -6.86
N ASP A 619 46.41 45.39 -5.66
CA ASP A 619 44.99 45.07 -5.47
C ASP A 619 44.31 46.27 -4.79
N GLU A 620 43.44 46.99 -5.50
CA GLU A 620 42.67 48.15 -5.00
C GLU A 620 41.77 47.83 -3.78
N LEU A 621 41.67 46.54 -3.44
CA LEU A 621 40.87 45.99 -2.35
C LEU A 621 41.71 45.59 -1.12
N ALA A 622 43.03 45.86 -1.12
CA ALA A 622 43.89 45.60 0.04
C ALA A 622 43.37 46.33 1.28
N GLY A 623 43.20 45.60 2.39
CA GLY A 623 42.68 46.14 3.65
C GLY A 623 41.15 46.17 3.79
N ALA A 624 40.37 45.66 2.82
CA ALA A 624 38.92 45.54 2.95
C ALA A 624 38.53 44.68 4.17
N ARG A 625 37.46 45.08 4.88
CA ARG A 625 36.98 44.45 6.11
C ARG A 625 35.88 43.45 5.81
N ILE A 626 36.11 42.19 6.13
CA ILE A 626 35.14 41.10 5.94
C ILE A 626 34.71 40.60 7.31
N LEU A 627 33.39 40.60 7.54
CA LEU A 627 32.80 39.91 8.67
C LEU A 627 32.40 38.49 8.24
N LEU A 628 32.99 37.48 8.88
CA LEU A 628 32.72 36.07 8.64
C LEU A 628 31.85 35.50 9.76
N ALA A 629 30.64 35.05 9.42
CA ALA A 629 29.75 34.32 10.32
C ALA A 629 29.60 32.87 9.83
N ASP A 630 30.09 31.90 10.60
CA ASP A 630 29.93 30.47 10.32
C ASP A 630 29.99 29.75 11.67
N ASP A 631 29.16 28.73 11.93
CA ASP A 631 29.13 28.04 13.22
C ASP A 631 30.19 26.93 13.33
N ASN A 632 30.78 26.50 12.22
CA ASN A 632 31.83 25.50 12.15
C ASN A 632 33.23 26.12 12.39
N ALA A 633 33.91 25.67 13.45
CA ALA A 633 35.23 26.19 13.84
C ALA A 633 36.33 25.94 12.81
N ASP A 634 36.35 24.75 12.19
CA ASP A 634 37.35 24.39 11.17
C ASP A 634 37.13 25.24 9.89
N MET A 635 35.87 25.44 9.49
CA MET A 635 35.52 26.30 8.35
C MET A 635 35.87 27.77 8.64
N ARG A 636 35.55 28.28 9.84
CA ARG A 636 35.94 29.64 10.25
C ARG A 636 37.45 29.82 10.21
N ALA A 637 38.22 28.89 10.77
CA ALA A 637 39.69 28.97 10.77
C ALA A 637 40.26 28.93 9.34
N TYR A 638 39.75 28.01 8.51
CA TYR A 638 40.13 27.89 7.11
C TYR A 638 39.86 29.18 6.32
N LEU A 639 38.63 29.71 6.40
CA LEU A 639 38.21 30.91 5.70
C LEU A 639 38.95 32.16 6.21
N THR A 640 39.12 32.30 7.52
CA THR A 640 39.89 33.41 8.11
C THR A 640 41.30 33.44 7.54
N ARG A 641 42.00 32.30 7.53
CA ARG A 641 43.35 32.21 6.94
C ARG A 641 43.35 32.48 5.43
N LEU A 642 42.39 31.92 4.70
CA LEU A 642 42.28 32.10 3.24
C LEU A 642 42.11 33.58 2.86
N LEU A 643 41.22 34.28 3.57
CA LEU A 643 40.85 35.66 3.30
C LEU A 643 41.93 36.63 3.80
N THR A 644 42.52 36.41 4.99
CA THR A 644 43.66 37.21 5.49
C THR A 644 44.88 37.05 4.58
N GLY A 645 45.09 35.87 3.98
CA GLY A 645 46.13 35.64 2.97
C GLY A 645 45.96 36.46 1.68
N GLN A 646 44.79 37.05 1.43
CA GLN A 646 44.55 38.01 0.33
C GLN A 646 44.79 39.47 0.75
N GLY A 647 45.20 39.73 1.99
CA GLY A 647 45.40 41.07 2.53
C GLY A 647 44.11 41.74 3.04
N TRP A 648 43.03 40.98 3.26
CA TRP A 648 41.78 41.46 3.86
C TRP A 648 41.81 41.35 5.39
N ARG A 649 41.11 42.27 6.07
CA ARG A 649 40.92 42.22 7.52
C ARG A 649 39.68 41.41 7.83
N VAL A 650 39.83 40.26 8.48
CA VAL A 650 38.72 39.35 8.76
C VAL A 650 38.37 39.38 10.24
N ARG A 651 37.09 39.61 10.54
CA ARG A 651 36.50 39.44 11.87
C ARG A 651 35.59 38.21 11.83
N ALA A 652 35.86 37.19 12.64
CA ALA A 652 35.08 35.95 12.65
C ALA A 652 34.14 35.91 13.86
N VAL A 653 32.89 35.50 13.65
CA VAL A 653 31.85 35.32 14.67
C VAL A 653 31.14 33.97 14.47
N THR A 654 30.47 33.47 15.51
CA THR A 654 29.91 32.10 15.50
C THR A 654 28.44 32.02 15.08
N ASP A 655 27.72 33.15 15.05
CA ASP A 655 26.28 33.19 14.74
C ASP A 655 25.85 34.55 14.19
N GLY A 656 24.64 34.60 13.61
CA GLY A 656 24.11 35.83 13.01
C GLY A 656 23.80 36.94 14.02
N ARG A 657 23.60 36.63 15.31
CA ARG A 657 23.32 37.67 16.32
C ARG A 657 24.59 38.42 16.68
N GLN A 658 25.69 37.70 16.90
CA GLN A 658 27.02 38.31 17.05
C GLN A 658 27.41 39.10 15.80
N ALA A 659 27.06 38.61 14.61
CA ALA A 659 27.28 39.36 13.37
C ALA A 659 26.53 40.70 13.38
N LEU A 660 25.25 40.74 13.77
CA LEU A 660 24.50 42.00 13.90
C LEU A 660 25.10 42.95 14.94
N ASP A 661 25.50 42.42 16.09
CA ASP A 661 26.09 43.23 17.16
C ASP A 661 27.43 43.82 16.73
N GLU A 662 28.22 43.09 15.94
CA GLU A 662 29.49 43.58 15.41
C GLU A 662 29.30 44.59 14.26
N ILE A 663 28.36 44.36 13.34
CA ILE A 663 28.03 45.30 12.25
C ILE A 663 27.58 46.66 12.82
N ARG A 664 26.87 46.66 13.95
CA ARG A 664 26.45 47.89 14.65
C ARG A 664 27.61 48.66 15.26
N ARG A 665 28.69 47.97 15.65
CA ARG A 665 29.89 48.59 16.22
C ARG A 665 30.81 49.13 15.15
N ASP A 666 31.08 48.32 14.13
CA ASP A 666 31.91 48.68 12.99
C ASP A 666 31.36 48.07 11.70
N LEU A 667 31.06 48.94 10.73
CA LEU A 667 30.42 48.52 9.47
C LEU A 667 31.47 47.86 8.55
N PRO A 668 31.34 46.57 8.19
CA PRO A 668 32.30 45.91 7.30
C PRO A 668 32.12 46.32 5.83
N ASP A 669 33.08 45.97 4.97
CA ASP A 669 32.96 46.10 3.51
C ASP A 669 32.17 44.94 2.89
N LEU A 670 32.10 43.77 3.55
CA LEU A 670 31.31 42.60 3.15
C LEU A 670 30.99 41.69 4.34
N VAL A 671 29.81 41.07 4.32
CA VAL A 671 29.43 39.97 5.23
C VAL A 671 29.46 38.65 4.47
N LEU A 672 30.24 37.70 4.98
CA LEU A 672 30.27 36.31 4.53
C LEU A 672 29.57 35.46 5.59
N THR A 673 28.44 34.85 5.26
CA THR A 673 27.63 34.12 6.26
C THR A 673 27.29 32.71 5.80
N ASP A 674 27.37 31.72 6.68
CA ASP A 674 26.73 30.42 6.45
C ASP A 674 25.20 30.55 6.57
N VAL A 675 24.45 29.68 5.90
CA VAL A 675 22.98 29.62 6.04
C VAL A 675 22.58 29.03 7.37
N MET A 676 23.17 27.88 7.72
CA MET A 676 22.69 27.07 8.85
C MET A 676 23.48 27.42 10.13
N MET A 677 23.16 28.56 10.74
CA MET A 677 23.78 29.01 11.99
C MET A 677 22.77 29.03 13.16
N PRO A 678 23.21 28.80 14.41
CA PRO A 678 22.35 28.83 15.60
C PRO A 678 21.93 30.26 15.96
N VAL A 679 20.89 30.41 16.80
CA VAL A 679 20.36 31.68 17.33
C VAL A 679 19.73 32.60 16.27
N LEU A 680 20.49 32.95 15.24
CA LEU A 680 20.05 33.68 14.06
C LEU A 680 20.73 33.08 12.83
N ASP A 681 19.91 32.51 11.93
CA ASP A 681 20.41 31.90 10.71
C ASP A 681 20.84 32.95 9.67
N GLY A 682 21.55 32.51 8.63
CA GLY A 682 22.08 33.41 7.61
C GLY A 682 21.02 34.15 6.81
N PHE A 683 19.83 33.57 6.63
CA PHE A 683 18.74 34.20 5.90
C PHE A 683 18.03 35.27 6.72
N ASP A 684 17.80 35.00 8.01
CA ASP A 684 17.26 35.97 8.96
C ASP A 684 18.25 37.11 9.20
N LEU A 685 19.56 36.83 9.21
CA LEU A 685 20.60 37.86 9.22
C LEU A 685 20.45 38.78 8.01
N VAL A 686 20.37 38.23 6.79
CA VAL A 686 20.15 39.01 5.55
C VAL A 686 18.88 39.84 5.65
N ARG A 687 17.74 39.25 6.04
CA ARG A 687 16.46 39.99 6.20
C ARG A 687 16.60 41.18 7.14
N ARG A 688 17.28 41.01 8.28
CA ARG A 688 17.47 42.08 9.27
C ARG A 688 18.40 43.18 8.75
N LEU A 689 19.47 42.82 8.04
CA LEU A 689 20.35 43.78 7.39
C LEU A 689 19.62 44.58 6.29
N ARG A 690 18.71 43.94 5.54
CA ARG A 690 17.90 44.62 4.51
C ARG A 690 16.82 45.52 5.08
N ALA A 691 16.29 45.21 6.27
CA ALA A 691 15.28 46.04 6.94
C ALA A 691 15.85 47.35 7.51
N ASP A 692 17.15 47.42 7.81
CA ASP A 692 17.79 48.59 8.41
C ASP A 692 18.33 49.57 7.33
N PRO A 693 17.94 50.86 7.35
CA PRO A 693 18.45 51.89 6.44
C PRO A 693 19.97 51.99 6.32
N THR A 694 20.69 51.70 7.39
CA THR A 694 22.14 51.86 7.46
C THR A 694 22.91 50.66 6.92
N THR A 695 22.30 49.46 6.88
CA THR A 695 22.95 48.21 6.45
C THR A 695 22.30 47.58 5.22
N ARG A 696 21.20 48.15 4.70
CA ARG A 696 20.47 47.61 3.53
C ARG A 696 21.34 47.47 2.27
N THR A 697 22.39 48.28 2.12
CA THR A 697 23.31 48.27 0.98
C THR A 697 24.59 47.47 1.24
N LEU A 698 24.79 46.94 2.44
CA LEU A 698 25.97 46.15 2.82
C LEU A 698 25.99 44.86 1.99
N PRO A 699 27.07 44.55 1.25
CA PRO A 699 27.08 43.35 0.44
C PRO A 699 27.15 42.10 1.31
N VAL A 700 26.24 41.14 1.07
CA VAL A 700 26.18 39.87 1.80
C VAL A 700 26.37 38.71 0.83
N LEU A 701 27.38 37.88 1.09
CA LEU A 701 27.62 36.62 0.40
C LEU A 701 27.26 35.46 1.33
N VAL A 702 26.40 34.58 0.84
CA VAL A 702 25.87 33.45 1.63
C VAL A 702 26.52 32.14 1.20
N LEU A 703 26.98 31.32 2.15
CA LEU A 703 27.49 29.96 1.92
C LEU A 703 26.40 28.93 2.31
N SER A 704 26.20 27.86 1.53
CA SER A 704 25.25 26.80 1.96
C SER A 704 25.51 25.41 1.39
N ALA A 705 25.03 24.40 2.12
CA ALA A 705 25.17 22.99 1.80
C ALA A 705 24.14 22.43 0.80
N ARG A 706 23.12 23.20 0.39
CA ARG A 706 22.10 22.74 -0.57
C ARG A 706 22.53 23.02 -2.00
N ALA A 707 22.68 21.96 -2.79
CA ALA A 707 22.86 22.03 -4.24
C ALA A 707 21.49 22.03 -4.96
N GLY A 708 21.30 22.96 -5.89
CA GLY A 708 20.07 23.09 -6.69
C GLY A 708 19.65 24.54 -6.90
N GLY A 709 19.07 24.86 -8.06
CA GLY A 709 18.69 26.23 -8.43
C GLY A 709 17.65 26.89 -7.51
N GLU A 710 16.86 26.11 -6.78
CA GLU A 710 15.79 26.58 -5.88
C GLU A 710 16.33 27.30 -4.64
N ALA A 711 17.41 26.80 -4.01
CA ALA A 711 18.02 27.43 -2.84
C ALA A 711 18.77 28.74 -3.20
N SER A 712 19.28 28.85 -4.44
CA SER A 712 19.89 30.07 -4.95
C SER A 712 18.86 31.18 -5.22
N VAL A 713 17.65 30.80 -5.66
CA VAL A 713 16.52 31.72 -5.87
C VAL A 713 15.98 32.24 -4.53
N GLU A 714 15.90 31.39 -3.50
CA GLU A 714 15.48 31.78 -2.16
C GLU A 714 16.47 32.78 -1.51
N GLY A 715 17.77 32.51 -1.57
CA GLY A 715 18.78 33.43 -1.02
C GLY A 715 18.84 34.80 -1.73
N LEU A 716 18.71 34.83 -3.05
CA LEU A 716 18.67 36.07 -3.83
C LEU A 716 17.37 36.86 -3.62
N SER A 717 16.22 36.19 -3.52
CA SER A 717 14.93 36.84 -3.27
C SER A 717 14.80 37.43 -1.87
N LEU A 718 15.54 36.88 -0.88
CA LEU A 718 15.67 37.44 0.47
C LEU A 718 16.66 38.62 0.56
N GLY A 719 17.35 38.92 -0.53
CA GLY A 719 18.18 40.10 -0.69
C GLY A 719 19.68 39.87 -0.53
N ALA A 720 20.20 38.65 -0.50
CA ALA A 720 21.65 38.42 -0.57
C ALA A 720 22.21 38.88 -1.93
N ASP A 721 23.45 39.38 -1.96
CA ASP A 721 24.07 39.89 -3.20
C ASP A 721 24.70 38.78 -4.05
N ASP A 722 25.09 37.68 -3.40
CA ASP A 722 25.65 36.50 -4.04
C ASP A 722 25.53 35.28 -3.11
N TYR A 723 25.67 34.10 -3.68
CA TYR A 723 25.54 32.83 -2.96
C TYR A 723 26.51 31.78 -3.51
N LEU A 724 27.08 30.94 -2.63
CA LEU A 724 28.04 29.90 -3.00
C LEU A 724 27.72 28.57 -2.31
N VAL A 725 27.61 27.50 -3.10
CA VAL A 725 27.31 26.14 -2.61
C VAL A 725 28.59 25.48 -2.08
N LYS A 726 28.51 24.85 -0.91
CA LYS A 726 29.52 23.95 -0.35
C LYS A 726 29.37 22.56 -1.00
N PRO A 727 30.45 21.88 -1.46
CA PRO A 727 31.84 22.31 -1.44
C PRO A 727 32.17 23.32 -2.57
N PHE A 728 33.01 24.30 -2.27
CA PHE A 728 33.42 25.34 -3.22
C PHE A 728 34.94 25.37 -3.42
N ALA A 729 35.36 25.89 -4.58
CA ALA A 729 36.77 26.19 -4.82
C ALA A 729 37.16 27.51 -4.15
N ALA A 730 38.31 27.54 -3.48
CA ALA A 730 38.83 28.74 -2.82
C ALA A 730 38.96 29.94 -3.78
N ALA A 731 39.40 29.68 -5.01
CA ALA A 731 39.53 30.71 -6.06
C ALA A 731 38.17 31.31 -6.45
N GLU A 732 37.10 30.50 -6.46
CA GLU A 732 35.75 30.97 -6.76
C GLU A 732 35.23 31.89 -5.65
N LEU A 733 35.38 31.49 -4.39
CA LEU A 733 34.99 32.32 -3.25
C LEU A 733 35.68 33.68 -3.28
N ILE A 734 37.00 33.70 -3.49
CA ILE A 734 37.80 34.93 -3.57
C ILE A 734 37.29 35.82 -4.72
N ALA A 735 37.02 35.26 -5.89
CA ALA A 735 36.52 36.01 -7.04
C ALA A 735 35.15 36.65 -6.77
N ARG A 736 34.23 35.91 -6.13
CA ARG A 736 32.90 36.43 -5.76
C ARG A 736 32.97 37.54 -4.72
N ILE A 737 33.80 37.38 -3.69
CA ILE A 737 34.03 38.43 -2.68
C ILE A 737 34.56 39.70 -3.35
N ARG A 738 35.56 39.60 -4.22
CA ARG A 738 36.09 40.75 -4.98
C ARG A 738 35.02 41.44 -5.81
N ALA A 739 34.20 40.66 -6.51
CA ALA A 739 33.12 41.19 -7.34
C ALA A 739 32.05 41.91 -6.51
N SER A 740 31.70 41.39 -5.33
CA SER A 740 30.70 41.99 -4.45
C SER A 740 31.17 43.28 -3.80
N ILE A 741 32.42 43.34 -3.33
CA ILE A 741 32.99 44.58 -2.75
C ILE A 741 33.09 45.69 -3.80
N ARG A 742 33.52 45.37 -5.03
CA ARG A 742 33.57 46.35 -6.14
C ARG A 742 32.19 46.89 -6.48
N ARG A 743 31.21 46.01 -6.65
CA ARG A 743 29.81 46.38 -6.92
C ARG A 743 29.22 47.30 -5.84
N ALA A 744 29.60 47.10 -4.56
CA ALA A 744 29.14 47.95 -3.46
C ALA A 744 29.80 49.34 -3.49
N ARG A 745 31.09 49.42 -3.81
CA ARG A 745 31.82 50.71 -3.91
C ARG A 745 31.30 51.57 -5.06
N ASP A 746 30.98 50.97 -6.20
CA ASP A 746 30.44 51.68 -7.37
C ASP A 746 29.01 52.24 -7.15
N ARG A 747 28.28 51.74 -6.14
CA ARG A 747 26.91 52.18 -5.80
C ARG A 747 26.84 53.38 -4.85
N THR A 748 27.97 53.89 -4.36
CA THR A 748 28.00 55.04 -3.44
C THR A 748 28.08 56.36 -4.24
N PRO A 749 27.05 57.23 -4.26
CA PRO A 749 27.12 58.50 -4.99
C PRO A 749 28.01 59.50 -4.25
N ALA A 750 28.91 60.16 -4.97
CA ALA A 750 29.62 61.35 -4.48
C ALA A 750 28.61 62.44 -4.09
N ALA A 751 28.74 62.95 -2.86
CA ALA A 751 27.85 63.96 -2.29
C ALA A 751 27.99 65.36 -2.93
N VAL A 752 26.84 66.02 -2.98
CA VAL A 752 26.44 67.36 -3.44
C VAL A 752 27.38 68.54 -3.11
N ILE A 753 27.69 69.38 -4.12
CA ILE A 753 27.79 70.86 -4.08
C ILE A 753 27.30 71.31 -5.48
N GLY A 754 26.26 72.12 -5.75
CA GLY A 754 25.73 73.32 -5.10
C GLY A 754 25.84 74.49 -6.10
N GLY A 755 24.77 74.89 -6.80
CA GLY A 755 24.74 76.10 -7.65
C GLY A 755 23.73 76.08 -8.82
N ASP A 756 22.82 77.05 -8.81
CA ASP A 756 21.56 77.19 -9.58
C ASP A 756 21.77 77.87 -10.99
N PRO A 757 20.73 78.24 -11.78
CA PRO A 757 20.53 77.78 -13.16
C PRO A 757 20.68 78.89 -14.21
N THR A 758 21.00 78.54 -15.47
CA THR A 758 20.55 79.18 -16.74
C THR A 758 21.59 78.97 -17.84
N THR A 759 21.25 78.17 -18.86
CA THR A 759 21.29 78.54 -20.28
C THR A 759 20.88 77.34 -21.13
N VAL A 760 19.87 77.57 -21.97
CA VAL A 760 19.41 76.66 -23.02
C VAL A 760 20.32 76.86 -24.25
N ALA A 761 20.83 75.79 -24.85
CA ALA A 761 20.72 75.54 -26.30
C ALA A 761 21.49 74.27 -26.76
N ALA A 762 20.69 73.25 -27.10
CA ALA A 762 20.75 72.38 -28.28
C ALA A 762 22.09 71.78 -28.77
N ALA A 763 22.18 70.44 -28.72
CA ALA A 763 22.61 69.61 -29.86
C ALA A 763 22.00 68.20 -29.74
N ALA A 764 21.58 67.67 -30.90
CA ALA A 764 20.70 66.52 -31.08
C ALA A 764 21.23 65.16 -30.57
N PRO A 765 20.36 64.23 -30.17
CA PRO A 765 20.74 62.83 -29.93
C PRO A 765 20.92 62.09 -31.27
N PRO A 766 21.98 61.28 -31.44
CA PRO A 766 22.06 60.35 -32.56
C PRO A 766 21.02 59.22 -32.40
N ALA A 767 20.54 58.76 -33.57
CA ALA A 767 19.52 57.76 -33.80
C ALA A 767 19.75 56.41 -33.06
N PRO A 768 18.67 55.63 -32.80
CA PRO A 768 18.73 54.44 -31.97
C PRO A 768 19.56 53.34 -32.63
N VAL A 769 20.59 52.86 -31.91
CA VAL A 769 21.18 51.55 -32.20
C VAL A 769 20.18 50.52 -31.69
N GLY A 770 19.66 49.73 -32.63
CA GLY A 770 18.51 48.85 -32.44
C GLY A 770 18.66 47.84 -31.31
N PRO A 771 17.53 47.30 -30.82
CA PRO A 771 17.57 46.25 -29.82
C PRO A 771 18.32 45.04 -30.37
N VAL A 772 19.39 44.64 -29.67
CA VAL A 772 19.85 43.26 -29.71
C VAL A 772 18.64 42.40 -29.32
N PRO A 773 18.23 41.42 -30.13
CA PRO A 773 17.02 40.66 -29.84
C PRO A 773 17.20 39.98 -28.48
N PRO A 774 16.27 40.14 -27.54
CA PRO A 774 16.21 39.22 -26.41
C PRO A 774 16.02 37.82 -27.01
N THR A 775 16.89 36.89 -26.62
CA THR A 775 16.58 35.47 -26.72
C THR A 775 15.17 35.32 -26.14
N PRO A 776 14.19 34.79 -26.88
CA PRO A 776 12.82 34.80 -26.41
C PRO A 776 12.79 33.96 -25.14
N VAL A 777 12.59 34.61 -24.01
CA VAL A 777 11.91 33.99 -22.88
C VAL A 777 10.55 33.67 -23.48
N VAL A 778 10.34 32.40 -23.83
CA VAL A 778 9.02 31.89 -24.14
C VAL A 778 8.25 32.02 -22.84
N GLU A 779 7.56 33.14 -22.66
CA GLU A 779 6.44 33.19 -21.73
C GLU A 779 5.52 32.02 -22.12
N PRO A 780 5.10 31.18 -21.16
CA PRO A 780 4.06 30.20 -21.47
C PRO A 780 2.89 31.00 -22.02
N VAL A 781 2.50 30.68 -23.25
CA VAL A 781 1.30 31.22 -23.87
C VAL A 781 0.17 30.95 -22.89
N ARG A 782 -0.34 32.01 -22.25
CA ARG A 782 -1.61 31.97 -21.54
C ARG A 782 -2.70 31.90 -22.60
N ASP A 783 -2.83 30.75 -23.25
CA ASP A 783 -4.11 30.38 -23.83
C ASP A 783 -4.98 30.00 -22.65
N ALA A 784 -5.67 31.01 -22.11
CA ALA A 784 -6.90 30.82 -21.38
C ALA A 784 -7.98 30.38 -22.37
N SER A 785 -7.76 29.26 -23.06
CA SER A 785 -8.82 28.49 -23.70
C SER A 785 -9.19 27.41 -22.71
N VAL A 786 -10.20 27.69 -21.89
CA VAL A 786 -11.02 26.66 -21.27
C VAL A 786 -11.60 25.85 -22.42
N VAL A 787 -10.96 24.72 -22.77
CA VAL A 787 -11.51 23.74 -23.69
C VAL A 787 -12.30 22.76 -22.84
N VAL A 788 -13.61 23.00 -22.74
CA VAL A 788 -14.56 21.97 -22.34
C VAL A 788 -14.77 21.06 -23.55
N GLU A 789 -14.03 19.96 -23.59
CA GLU A 789 -14.39 18.80 -24.39
C GLU A 789 -14.47 17.59 -23.46
N GLY A 790 -15.70 17.19 -23.14
CA GLY A 790 -16.03 15.90 -22.50
C GLY A 790 -16.00 14.75 -23.52
N PRO A 791 -16.02 13.50 -23.05
CA PRO A 791 -17.25 12.97 -22.45
C PRO A 791 -17.19 12.93 -20.93
N ALA A 792 -18.39 12.81 -20.35
CA ALA A 792 -18.68 12.85 -18.93
C ALA A 792 -17.77 11.96 -18.07
N ASP A 793 -17.49 12.49 -16.88
CA ASP A 793 -17.20 11.80 -15.63
C ASP A 793 -17.51 10.28 -15.61
N PRO A 794 -16.48 9.41 -15.58
CA PRO A 794 -16.65 7.97 -15.38
C PRO A 794 -16.79 7.57 -13.91
N ASP A 795 -16.45 8.44 -12.95
CA ASP A 795 -16.26 8.08 -11.53
C ASP A 795 -17.18 8.86 -10.56
N GLY A 796 -18.03 9.78 -11.04
CA GLY A 796 -18.94 10.54 -10.17
C GLY A 796 -18.21 11.50 -9.23
N LEU A 797 -17.08 12.08 -9.65
CA LEU A 797 -16.31 13.04 -8.86
C LEU A 797 -17.00 14.40 -8.92
N GLY A 798 -18.07 14.57 -8.13
CA GLY A 798 -18.90 15.79 -8.09
C GLY A 798 -18.08 17.10 -8.19
N ASP A 799 -18.41 17.90 -9.20
CA ASP A 799 -17.68 19.07 -9.68
C ASP A 799 -17.38 20.11 -8.59
N LEU A 800 -16.17 20.08 -8.01
CA LEU A 800 -15.64 21.20 -7.21
C LEU A 800 -14.50 21.94 -7.94
N LEU A 801 -13.64 21.24 -8.69
CA LEU A 801 -12.58 21.86 -9.50
C LEU A 801 -12.10 20.91 -10.61
N ASP A 802 -12.09 21.37 -11.88
CA ASP A 802 -11.42 20.68 -12.99
C ASP A 802 -10.70 21.72 -13.88
N VAL A 803 -9.37 21.77 -13.78
CA VAL A 803 -8.55 22.77 -14.45
C VAL A 803 -7.34 22.11 -15.10
N GLY A 804 -6.92 22.63 -16.25
CA GLY A 804 -5.78 22.10 -16.99
C GLY A 804 -4.91 23.19 -17.60
N TRP A 805 -3.61 22.90 -17.70
CA TRP A 805 -2.59 23.75 -18.29
C TRP A 805 -1.72 22.97 -19.25
N THR A 806 -1.16 23.66 -20.23
CA THR A 806 -0.17 23.10 -21.16
C THR A 806 1.12 23.88 -21.02
N TYR A 807 2.23 23.17 -20.81
CA TYR A 807 3.55 23.76 -20.66
C TYR A 807 4.48 23.29 -21.78
N PRO A 808 5.47 24.10 -22.21
CA PRO A 808 6.55 23.62 -23.06
C PRO A 808 7.30 22.48 -22.37
N SER A 809 7.79 21.49 -23.13
CA SER A 809 8.69 20.45 -22.62
C SER A 809 10.09 21.01 -22.37
N ALA A 810 10.22 21.79 -21.28
CA ALA A 810 11.44 22.49 -20.88
C ALA A 810 11.64 22.40 -19.36
N PRO A 811 12.89 22.31 -18.85
CA PRO A 811 13.15 22.17 -17.42
C PRO A 811 12.59 23.33 -16.56
N THR A 812 12.40 24.50 -17.15
CA THR A 812 11.81 25.67 -16.48
C THR A 812 10.30 25.56 -16.23
N SER A 813 9.63 24.61 -16.87
CA SER A 813 8.17 24.48 -16.85
C SER A 813 7.63 23.91 -15.53
N ALA A 814 8.43 23.15 -14.78
CA ALA A 814 8.02 22.61 -13.47
C ALA A 814 7.73 23.72 -12.44
N ALA A 815 8.48 24.83 -12.47
CA ALA A 815 8.25 25.96 -11.59
C ALA A 815 6.97 26.74 -11.92
N ALA A 816 6.63 26.86 -13.21
CA ALA A 816 5.37 27.45 -13.65
C ALA A 816 4.18 26.57 -13.24
N MET A 817 4.29 25.27 -13.52
CA MET A 817 3.30 24.26 -13.14
C MET A 817 2.99 24.26 -11.64
N ARG A 818 4.01 24.29 -10.78
CA ARG A 818 3.80 24.37 -9.33
C ARG A 818 3.03 25.62 -8.91
N ARG A 819 3.30 26.77 -9.54
CA ARG A 819 2.59 28.02 -9.22
C ARG A 819 1.12 27.90 -9.57
N ASP A 820 0.81 27.36 -10.73
CA ASP A 820 -0.55 27.26 -11.24
C ASP A 820 -1.36 26.19 -10.48
N VAL A 821 -0.76 25.03 -10.19
CA VAL A 821 -1.37 23.98 -9.34
C VAL A 821 -1.56 24.46 -7.90
N ARG A 822 -0.57 25.14 -7.30
CA ARG A 822 -0.71 25.73 -5.94
C ARG A 822 -1.80 26.79 -5.90
N GLY A 823 -1.91 27.61 -6.95
CA GLY A 823 -2.98 28.60 -7.06
C GLY A 823 -4.36 27.94 -7.10
N ALA A 824 -4.52 26.88 -7.89
CA ALA A 824 -5.80 26.17 -8.03
C ALA A 824 -6.20 25.39 -6.77
N LEU A 825 -5.24 24.78 -6.07
CA LEU A 825 -5.51 24.05 -4.83
C LEU A 825 -5.55 24.96 -3.59
N GLY A 826 -4.95 26.16 -3.64
CA GLY A 826 -4.92 27.09 -2.51
C GLY A 826 -6.26 27.81 -2.24
N GLU A 827 -7.21 27.75 -3.17
CA GLU A 827 -8.60 28.19 -2.95
C GLU A 827 -9.44 27.12 -2.23
N LEU A 828 -8.91 25.90 -2.08
CA LEU A 828 -9.51 24.78 -1.37
C LEU A 828 -8.83 24.64 0.00
N ASP A 829 -9.58 24.28 1.04
CA ASP A 829 -9.09 24.12 2.42
C ASP A 829 -8.26 22.81 2.59
N VAL A 830 -7.24 22.65 1.75
CA VAL A 830 -6.33 21.50 1.75
C VAL A 830 -5.25 21.73 2.80
N ASP A 831 -4.98 20.71 3.61
CA ASP A 831 -3.90 20.74 4.60
C ASP A 831 -2.55 21.17 3.95
N PRO A 832 -1.82 22.14 4.52
CA PRO A 832 -0.58 22.66 3.93
C PRO A 832 0.50 21.60 3.67
N ASP A 833 0.59 20.56 4.50
CA ASP A 833 1.56 19.49 4.33
C ASP A 833 1.13 18.58 3.16
N VAL A 834 -0.18 18.29 3.03
CA VAL A 834 -0.74 17.53 1.90
C VAL A 834 -0.59 18.29 0.57
N LEU A 835 -0.74 19.61 0.59
CA LEU A 835 -0.52 20.46 -0.58
C LEU A 835 0.95 20.43 -1.05
N GLU A 836 1.91 20.54 -0.13
CA GLU A 836 3.33 20.44 -0.48
C GLU A 836 3.70 19.04 -1.01
N ASP A 837 3.15 17.98 -0.43
CA ASP A 837 3.32 16.59 -0.88
C ASP A 837 2.80 16.38 -2.32
N LEU A 838 1.60 16.90 -2.63
CA LEU A 838 1.03 16.86 -3.98
C LEU A 838 1.84 17.66 -5.00
N LEU A 839 2.34 18.84 -4.61
CA LEU A 839 3.18 19.67 -5.47
C LEU A 839 4.55 19.04 -5.74
N LEU A 840 5.10 18.33 -4.76
CA LEU A 840 6.35 17.58 -4.90
C LEU A 840 6.16 16.42 -5.89
N ALA A 841 5.11 15.61 -5.72
CA ALA A 841 4.80 14.51 -6.62
C ALA A 841 4.53 14.98 -8.05
N ALA A 842 3.75 16.05 -8.23
CA ALA A 842 3.47 16.63 -9.55
C ALA A 842 4.72 17.20 -10.22
N SER A 843 5.65 17.78 -9.43
CA SER A 843 6.93 18.29 -9.94
C SER A 843 7.84 17.19 -10.44
N GLU A 844 7.89 16.09 -9.71
CA GLU A 844 8.67 14.92 -10.10
C GLU A 844 8.10 14.28 -11.37
N ALA A 845 6.77 14.16 -11.48
CA ALA A 845 6.10 13.70 -12.70
C ALA A 845 6.40 14.61 -13.90
N MET A 846 6.39 15.93 -13.70
CA MET A 846 6.71 16.94 -14.73
C MET A 846 8.17 16.88 -15.19
N ASN A 847 9.12 16.74 -14.26
CA ASN A 847 10.53 16.60 -14.62
C ASN A 847 10.78 15.31 -15.40
N ASN A 848 10.15 14.20 -15.00
CA ASN A 848 10.21 12.95 -15.74
C ASN A 848 9.62 13.08 -17.16
N ALA A 849 8.48 13.76 -17.30
CA ALA A 849 7.87 14.07 -18.59
C ALA A 849 8.78 14.91 -19.51
N VAL A 850 9.60 15.81 -18.95
CA VAL A 850 10.56 16.63 -19.71
C VAL A 850 11.85 15.87 -20.04
N GLU A 851 12.38 15.10 -19.09
CA GLU A 851 13.70 14.44 -19.23
C GLU A 851 13.65 13.10 -19.97
N HIS A 852 12.53 12.37 -19.89
CA HIS A 852 12.45 10.99 -20.38
C HIS A 852 11.61 10.79 -21.63
N ALA A 853 10.79 11.77 -22.02
CA ALA A 853 10.07 11.76 -23.28
C ALA A 853 11.04 11.86 -24.47
N GLN A 854 11.28 10.74 -25.17
CA GLN A 854 12.10 10.76 -26.38
C GLN A 854 11.29 11.11 -27.61
N ARG A 855 11.84 11.98 -28.46
CA ARG A 855 11.25 12.40 -29.75
C ARG A 855 9.75 12.70 -29.63
N PRO A 856 9.35 13.61 -28.73
CA PRO A 856 7.94 13.84 -28.48
C PRO A 856 7.24 14.32 -29.75
N SER A 857 6.08 13.71 -30.05
CA SER A 857 5.24 14.09 -31.19
C SER A 857 4.75 15.54 -31.09
N ARG A 858 4.69 16.06 -29.86
CA ARG A 858 4.45 17.47 -29.53
C ARG A 858 5.41 17.90 -28.41
N PRO A 859 6.11 19.04 -28.53
CA PRO A 859 7.05 19.53 -27.52
C PRO A 859 6.34 20.19 -26.31
N GLU A 860 5.28 19.56 -25.81
CA GLU A 860 4.44 20.07 -24.71
C GLU A 860 4.19 18.99 -23.65
N VAL A 861 3.87 19.42 -22.43
CA VAL A 861 3.42 18.58 -21.32
C VAL A 861 2.10 19.15 -20.82
N ARG A 862 1.08 18.31 -20.70
CA ARG A 862 -0.24 18.71 -20.20
C ARG A 862 -0.39 18.31 -18.75
N VAL A 863 -0.91 19.22 -17.94
CA VAL A 863 -1.18 18.98 -16.52
C VAL A 863 -2.65 19.28 -16.27
N ARG A 864 -3.38 18.34 -15.67
CA ARG A 864 -4.79 18.49 -15.30
C ARG A 864 -4.94 18.20 -13.81
N VAL A 865 -5.70 19.04 -13.11
CA VAL A 865 -6.02 18.89 -11.70
C VAL A 865 -7.54 18.77 -11.58
N GLN A 866 -7.99 17.71 -10.93
CA GLN A 866 -9.40 17.44 -10.67
C GLN A 866 -9.60 17.25 -9.16
N VAL A 867 -10.64 17.88 -8.61
CA VAL A 867 -11.03 17.75 -7.20
C VAL A 867 -12.53 17.56 -7.09
N GLY A 868 -12.93 16.51 -6.39
CA GLY A 868 -14.33 16.19 -6.07
C GLY A 868 -14.39 15.09 -5.01
N GLY A 869 -15.52 14.92 -4.31
CA GLY A 869 -15.75 13.75 -3.44
C GLY A 869 -14.67 13.44 -2.37
N GLY A 870 -13.89 14.44 -1.94
CA GLY A 870 -12.75 14.23 -1.03
C GLY A 870 -11.52 13.60 -1.68
N LEU A 871 -11.34 13.73 -3.00
CA LEU A 871 -10.18 13.23 -3.75
C LEU A 871 -9.59 14.34 -4.62
N VAL A 872 -8.26 14.46 -4.61
CA VAL A 872 -7.47 15.27 -5.54
C VAL A 872 -6.77 14.34 -6.53
N ARG A 873 -6.93 14.60 -7.82
CA ARG A 873 -6.28 13.88 -8.92
C ARG A 873 -5.47 14.86 -9.76
N ILE A 874 -4.16 14.62 -9.90
CA ILE A 874 -3.26 15.39 -10.76
C ILE A 874 -2.72 14.49 -11.86
N SER A 875 -3.00 14.80 -13.11
CA SER A 875 -2.50 14.06 -14.28
C SER A 875 -1.47 14.89 -15.04
N VAL A 876 -0.26 14.35 -15.20
CA VAL A 876 0.83 14.92 -16.01
C VAL A 876 1.05 14.03 -17.23
N ARG A 877 0.83 14.56 -18.43
CA ARG A 877 0.93 13.84 -19.70
C ARG A 877 1.99 14.43 -20.60
N ASP A 878 2.93 13.60 -21.02
CA ASP A 878 3.83 13.89 -22.14
C ASP A 878 3.33 13.25 -23.45
N PHE A 879 3.98 13.60 -24.56
CA PHE A 879 3.66 13.11 -25.90
C PHE A 879 4.84 12.40 -26.57
N GLY A 880 5.75 11.82 -25.78
CA GLY A 880 6.94 11.14 -26.27
C GLY A 880 7.02 9.68 -25.89
N THR A 881 7.84 8.93 -26.62
CA THR A 881 8.12 7.52 -26.27
C THR A 881 9.13 7.48 -25.14
N TRP A 882 8.79 6.85 -24.03
CA TRP A 882 9.73 6.62 -22.93
C TRP A 882 10.78 5.57 -23.30
N ARG A 883 12.04 5.75 -22.86
CA ARG A 883 13.12 4.76 -23.05
C ARG A 883 12.76 3.43 -22.39
N ASP A 884 12.96 2.32 -23.08
CA ASP A 884 12.90 0.97 -22.50
C ASP A 884 13.83 0.82 -21.28
N ARG A 885 13.33 0.11 -20.26
CA ARG A 885 14.00 -0.15 -18.98
C ARG A 885 15.35 -0.85 -19.21
N ARG A 886 16.45 -0.10 -19.11
CA ARG A 886 17.76 -0.67 -18.74
C ARG A 886 17.96 -0.53 -17.23
N PRO A 887 18.45 -1.56 -16.53
CA PRO A 887 18.71 -1.50 -15.10
C PRO A 887 19.94 -0.61 -14.87
N ALA A 888 19.71 0.65 -14.52
CA ALA A 888 20.71 1.53 -13.94
C ALA A 888 20.16 2.03 -12.59
N MET A 889 20.99 1.92 -11.56
CA MET A 889 20.65 2.05 -10.13
C MET A 889 20.05 3.39 -9.68
N ASP A 890 20.00 4.42 -10.54
CA ASP A 890 19.56 5.77 -10.16
C ASP A 890 18.07 6.08 -10.37
N ARG A 891 17.28 5.20 -11.01
CA ARG A 891 15.90 5.56 -11.48
C ARG A 891 14.73 5.13 -10.59
N GLY A 892 14.99 4.67 -9.36
CA GLY A 892 13.93 4.26 -8.42
C GLY A 892 13.39 5.38 -7.52
N ARG A 893 14.15 6.48 -7.34
CA ARG A 893 13.85 7.53 -6.36
C ARG A 893 12.58 8.33 -6.68
N GLY A 894 12.36 8.71 -7.94
CA GLY A 894 11.19 9.51 -8.33
C GLY A 894 9.87 8.77 -8.12
N ALA A 895 9.80 7.50 -8.53
CA ALA A 895 8.63 6.66 -8.30
C ALA A 895 8.39 6.32 -6.82
N LEU A 896 9.46 6.14 -6.03
CA LEU A 896 9.38 5.95 -4.58
C LEU A 896 8.88 7.20 -3.85
N LEU A 897 9.33 8.39 -4.27
CA LEU A 897 8.85 9.66 -3.72
C LEU A 897 7.39 9.91 -4.12
N MET A 898 7.04 9.71 -5.39
CA MET A 898 5.66 9.84 -5.89
C MET A 898 4.68 8.92 -5.15
N ASN A 899 5.04 7.64 -4.92
CA ASN A 899 4.22 6.68 -4.17
C ASN A 899 4.18 6.90 -2.65
N ALA A 900 5.13 7.63 -2.07
CA ALA A 900 5.11 7.97 -0.64
C ALA A 900 4.01 8.98 -0.29
N TYR A 901 3.53 9.75 -1.28
CA TYR A 901 2.69 10.92 -1.10
C TYR A 901 1.31 10.83 -1.80
N GLY A 902 1.09 9.87 -2.72
CA GLY A 902 -0.21 9.57 -3.32
C GLY A 902 -0.22 8.24 -4.07
N ASP A 903 -1.39 7.74 -4.44
CA ASP A 903 -1.51 6.57 -5.31
C ASP A 903 -1.17 7.00 -6.74
N VAL A 904 -0.04 6.53 -7.27
CA VAL A 904 0.46 6.95 -8.59
C VAL A 904 0.26 5.85 -9.62
N ARG A 905 -0.52 6.16 -10.66
CA ARG A 905 -0.74 5.29 -11.82
C ARG A 905 0.00 5.85 -13.02
N LEU A 906 0.77 5.00 -13.69
CA LEU A 906 1.50 5.36 -14.91
C LEU A 906 0.94 4.54 -16.08
N VAL A 907 0.44 5.24 -17.10
CA VAL A 907 -0.07 4.64 -18.33
C VAL A 907 0.80 5.13 -19.49
N SER A 908 1.60 4.23 -20.07
CA SER A 908 2.41 4.51 -21.25
C SER A 908 1.74 3.96 -22.50
N THR A 909 1.55 4.80 -23.51
CA THR A 909 0.99 4.43 -24.82
C THR A 909 1.98 4.79 -25.93
N ALA A 910 1.72 4.35 -27.16
CA ALA A 910 2.52 4.76 -28.33
C ALA A 910 2.46 6.28 -28.60
N GLU A 911 1.48 7.00 -28.03
CA GLU A 911 1.27 8.43 -28.22
C GLU A 911 1.84 9.31 -27.09
N GLY A 912 2.38 8.70 -26.03
CA GLY A 912 2.90 9.40 -24.85
C GLY A 912 2.61 8.68 -23.53
N THR A 913 3.17 9.20 -22.44
CA THR A 913 2.97 8.68 -21.08
C THR A 913 2.15 9.66 -20.25
N THR A 914 1.19 9.12 -19.50
CA THR A 914 0.42 9.87 -18.48
C THR A 914 0.73 9.32 -17.11
N VAL A 915 1.15 10.20 -16.20
CA VAL A 915 1.32 9.94 -14.78
C VAL A 915 0.15 10.59 -14.04
N THR A 916 -0.65 9.79 -13.35
CA THR A 916 -1.78 10.26 -12.54
C THR A 916 -1.46 10.05 -11.08
N ILE A 917 -1.59 11.10 -10.28
CA ILE A 917 -1.36 11.12 -8.83
C ILE A 917 -2.73 11.34 -8.17
N GLU A 918 -3.16 10.41 -7.31
CA GLU A 918 -4.42 10.49 -6.58
C GLU A 918 -4.19 10.57 -5.07
N ARG A 919 -4.94 11.44 -4.39
CA ARG A 919 -4.89 11.58 -2.93
C ARG A 919 -6.26 11.88 -2.36
N ARG A 920 -6.72 11.08 -1.40
CA ARG A 920 -7.93 11.39 -0.62
C ARG A 920 -7.63 12.49 0.41
N LEU A 921 -8.45 13.52 0.41
CA LEU A 921 -8.54 14.54 1.45
C LEU A 921 -9.36 13.95 2.62
N ALA A 922 -8.86 14.11 3.84
CA ALA A 922 -9.47 13.54 5.05
C ALA A 922 -10.74 14.28 5.49
#